data_AF-C4YBC0-F1
#
_entry.id   AF-C4YBC0-F1
#
_cell.length_a   1.000
_cell.length_b   1.000
_cell.length_c   1.000
_cell.angle_alpha   90.00
_cell.angle_beta   90.00
_cell.angle_gamma   90.00
#
_symmetry.space_group_name_H-M   'P 1'
#
loop_
_entity.id
_entity.type
_entity.pdbx_description
1 polymer ?
#
loop_
_entity_poly.entity_id
_entity_poly.type
_entity_poly.pdbx_seq_one_letter_code
_entity_poly.pdbx_strand_id
1 'polypeptide(L)'
;MFDDIDMLEIPTSDTSTSQTESASPEPERPKTYPSLQEWLSSPTELPFQFDPDAHRRSAKHVDDFAHAQNEYITKLYKVVEDLGPKPAPADQVTPEPLGVVARDMGQNRAAVANTKRAHVAFARLLDHYAAFVDTVSQYVDASVARDYDLLQSLLEALHASSFAPEQTRPELVVRWINRYDPKPDNALVDAVMYNTPLPYTHASFWSYVTALVTRGLFAQAASSLRASKFDELEHTCPVLHAQFGDLAALVASYEPMAQKGQFAAWKRAASDFRAALATADVGAEHAAAAASIRDVAGVLCGLVRTIAAHTSTWYDMYGALALFHVREGADADHAELAVAEKGVPPAEAALCDAVRHRHMRLLLAIDRLDPATAAYVSRLMEWHGCLAVDADGIHDGDLAKDSSSITVHGGSVSDYLLTRHAYECLEVHALAPVGVGLLASVVPSSSAHVRAVLQQFLPHYECFTNDDMEWALTLCAKFALADTASRLYLRQGEKSLRSGHVFEALSMWARCFGGPAEESAAAMARIHAVCWGLFQDSLLRGAPVADELLANIVRGDVGFAVPPVLRQCLAPYAVLAEYWLGRADTARSISRVFHLLRMRHMPRRFAPLLLAQLLPMFREHLTLPDLVVTIELIDGFEKGSDTVEVSPDDELDFADADSDSEADNEMRGIFTRYDMDELYQYAVENPPSADEDWRVVLKARGDTVPATVAELVHELREQIVAKIGRVYVGQV
;
A
#
# COMPACT_ATOMS: atom_id res chain seq x y z
N MET A 1 -36.10 40.33 35.00
CA MET A 1 -34.90 40.55 34.19
C MET A 1 -34.30 39.17 34.09
N PHE A 2 -34.75 38.28 33.19
CA PHE A 2 -34.75 38.40 31.71
C PHE A 2 -33.43 39.03 31.26
N ASP A 3 -32.58 38.43 30.46
CA ASP A 3 -32.47 37.13 29.79
C ASP A 3 -30.99 37.13 29.27
N ASP A 4 -30.62 36.19 28.40
CA ASP A 4 -29.47 36.27 27.48
C ASP A 4 -28.18 35.52 27.89
N ILE A 5 -28.31 34.20 27.71
CA ILE A 5 -27.35 33.35 27.01
C ILE A 5 -27.08 33.96 25.61
N ASP A 6 -25.82 34.16 25.24
CA ASP A 6 -25.32 34.12 23.85
C ASP A 6 -23.82 33.74 23.94
N MET A 7 -23.47 32.49 23.65
CA MET A 7 -23.19 31.92 22.32
C MET A 7 -21.85 32.42 21.75
N LEU A 8 -20.96 31.43 21.63
CA LEU A 8 -19.63 31.47 21.01
C LEU A 8 -19.70 32.10 19.62
N GLU A 9 -18.98 33.21 19.41
CA GLU A 9 -18.66 33.71 18.08
C GLU A 9 -17.29 33.19 17.64
N ILE A 10 -17.35 32.37 16.59
CA ILE A 10 -16.23 31.94 15.74
C ILE A 10 -15.76 33.17 14.94
N PRO A 11 -14.47 33.52 14.89
CA PRO A 11 -14.01 34.54 13.96
C PRO A 11 -14.06 33.98 12.54
N THR A 12 -14.93 34.54 11.72
CA THR A 12 -14.94 34.39 10.27
C THR A 12 -14.35 35.64 9.60
N SER A 13 -13.81 35.42 8.41
CA SER A 13 -13.48 36.36 7.33
C SER A 13 -12.12 37.09 7.35
N ASP A 14 -11.33 36.70 6.35
CA ASP A 14 -10.79 37.54 5.29
C ASP A 14 -9.76 38.62 5.64
N THR A 15 -8.50 38.31 5.33
CA THR A 15 -7.59 39.30 4.73
C THR A 15 -6.90 38.69 3.52
N SER A 16 -7.27 39.20 2.35
CA SER A 16 -6.60 38.99 1.07
C SER A 16 -5.30 39.79 1.03
N THR A 17 -4.20 39.20 0.54
CA THR A 17 -3.17 39.94 -0.22
C THR A 17 -2.26 39.01 -1.04
N SER A 18 -2.18 39.35 -2.33
CA SER A 18 -1.15 39.10 -3.36
C SER A 18 -0.68 37.68 -3.71
N GLN A 19 -1.32 37.19 -4.78
CA GLN A 19 -0.75 36.51 -5.95
C GLN A 19 0.78 36.31 -5.99
N THR A 20 1.17 35.04 -5.91
CA THR A 20 2.22 34.45 -6.76
C THR A 20 1.67 33.12 -7.27
N GLU A 21 1.71 32.93 -8.60
CA GLU A 21 1.19 31.75 -9.28
C GLU A 21 2.00 30.52 -8.87
N SER A 22 1.38 29.62 -8.12
CA SER A 22 1.81 28.24 -7.95
C SER A 22 0.53 27.43 -7.78
N ALA A 23 0.33 26.45 -8.67
CA ALA A 23 -0.85 25.63 -8.71
C ALA A 23 -1.00 24.85 -7.39
N SER A 24 -1.96 25.25 -6.55
CA SER A 24 -2.34 24.53 -5.34
C SER A 24 -3.25 23.34 -5.70
N PRO A 25 -3.08 22.16 -5.10
CA PRO A 25 -4.07 21.08 -5.17
C PRO A 25 -5.36 21.51 -4.46
N GLU A 26 -6.51 21.11 -4.99
CA GLU A 26 -7.81 21.31 -4.34
C GLU A 26 -7.84 20.67 -2.92
N PRO A 27 -8.57 21.25 -1.95
CA PRO A 27 -8.61 20.72 -0.59
C PRO A 27 -9.37 19.38 -0.52
N GLU A 28 -8.70 18.37 0.02
CA GLU A 28 -9.24 17.03 0.26
C GLU A 28 -10.52 17.08 1.13
N ARG A 29 -11.57 16.36 0.73
CA ARG A 29 -12.78 16.23 1.57
C ARG A 29 -12.40 15.50 2.86
N PRO A 30 -12.65 16.05 4.06
CA PRO A 30 -12.30 15.39 5.31
C PRO A 30 -13.16 14.12 5.47
N LYS A 31 -12.52 12.95 5.40
CA LYS A 31 -13.17 11.66 5.65
C LYS A 31 -13.55 11.58 7.13
N THR A 32 -14.84 11.42 7.39
CA THR A 32 -15.38 11.25 8.75
C THR A 32 -15.67 9.78 9.01
N TYR A 33 -14.74 9.11 9.68
CA TYR A 33 -14.98 7.80 10.28
C TYR A 33 -15.62 7.97 11.67
N PRO A 34 -16.49 7.04 12.10
CA PRO A 34 -16.98 7.03 13.49
C PRO A 34 -15.79 6.91 14.45
N SER A 35 -15.88 7.57 15.59
CA SER A 35 -14.86 7.46 16.64
C SER A 35 -14.75 6.02 17.15
N LEU A 36 -13.61 5.66 17.76
CA LEU A 36 -13.39 4.33 18.34
C LEU A 36 -14.52 3.94 19.32
N GLN A 37 -15.02 4.89 20.11
CA GLN A 37 -16.11 4.65 21.08
C GLN A 37 -17.46 4.41 20.40
N GLU A 38 -17.77 5.17 19.36
CA GLU A 38 -18.99 5.00 18.56
C GLU A 38 -18.95 3.68 17.77
N TRP A 39 -17.79 3.26 17.29
CA TRP A 39 -17.64 2.00 16.58
C TRP A 39 -17.74 0.79 17.52
N LEU A 40 -17.08 0.81 18.67
CA LEU A 40 -17.16 -0.28 19.66
C LEU A 40 -18.59 -0.49 20.19
N SER A 41 -19.42 0.55 20.17
CA SER A 41 -20.84 0.51 20.58
C SER A 41 -21.81 0.22 19.43
N SER A 42 -21.33 0.16 18.19
CA SER A 42 -22.16 -0.13 17.01
C SER A 42 -22.07 -1.60 16.60
N PRO A 43 -23.17 -2.22 16.15
CA PRO A 43 -23.14 -3.55 15.54
C PRO A 43 -22.69 -3.54 14.06
N THR A 44 -22.40 -2.38 13.46
CA THR A 44 -22.10 -2.23 12.03
C THR A 44 -20.60 -2.20 11.73
N GLU A 45 -20.17 -2.85 10.64
CA GLU A 45 -18.80 -2.75 10.12
C GLU A 45 -18.46 -1.30 9.71
N LEU A 46 -17.16 -0.96 9.71
CA LEU A 46 -16.68 0.39 9.39
C LEU A 46 -16.96 0.72 7.91
N PRO A 47 -17.69 1.81 7.59
CA PRO A 47 -18.01 2.15 6.21
C PRO A 47 -16.74 2.50 5.43
N PHE A 48 -16.62 1.97 4.21
CA PHE A 48 -15.49 2.26 3.32
C PHE A 48 -15.73 3.56 2.55
N GLN A 49 -14.78 4.50 2.63
CA GLN A 49 -14.80 5.77 1.91
C GLN A 49 -13.57 5.81 1.01
N PHE A 50 -13.76 5.61 -0.29
CA PHE A 50 -12.66 5.56 -1.27
C PHE A 50 -12.53 6.87 -2.04
N ASP A 51 -11.31 7.41 -2.09
CA ASP A 51 -10.96 8.54 -2.94
C ASP A 51 -10.20 8.06 -4.20
N PRO A 52 -10.87 8.01 -5.37
CA PRO A 52 -10.24 7.55 -6.60
C PRO A 52 -9.16 8.51 -7.12
N ASP A 53 -9.24 9.80 -6.81
CA ASP A 53 -8.30 10.80 -7.33
C ASP A 53 -7.02 10.82 -6.51
N ALA A 54 -7.11 10.63 -5.19
CA ALA A 54 -5.94 10.34 -4.35
C ALA A 54 -5.17 9.10 -4.85
N HIS A 55 -5.90 8.03 -5.18
CA HIS A 55 -5.31 6.80 -5.72
C HIS A 55 -4.56 7.03 -7.04
N ARG A 56 -5.17 7.72 -8.00
CA ARG A 56 -4.52 8.04 -9.28
C ARG A 56 -3.30 8.95 -9.12
N ARG A 57 -3.33 9.90 -8.17
CA ARG A 57 -2.16 10.76 -7.87
C ARG A 57 -0.99 9.92 -7.36
N SER A 58 -1.25 8.99 -6.44
CA SER A 58 -0.22 8.12 -5.85
C SER A 58 0.46 7.20 -6.87
N ALA A 59 -0.20 6.90 -7.98
CA ALA A 59 0.29 5.97 -9.00
C ALA A 59 1.34 6.60 -9.95
N LYS A 60 1.41 7.94 -10.04
CA LYS A 60 2.25 8.66 -11.02
C LYS A 60 3.51 9.30 -10.44
N HIS A 61 3.50 9.64 -9.15
CA HIS A 61 4.62 10.30 -8.48
C HIS A 61 4.82 9.70 -7.09
N VAL A 62 5.93 9.01 -6.88
CA VAL A 62 6.34 8.52 -5.57
C VAL A 62 7.59 9.30 -5.16
N ASP A 63 7.40 10.28 -4.27
CA ASP A 63 8.53 11.00 -3.67
C ASP A 63 9.38 10.04 -2.82
N ASP A 64 10.66 10.34 -2.61
CA ASP A 64 11.58 9.49 -1.84
C ASP A 64 11.04 9.19 -0.43
N PHE A 65 10.38 10.18 0.20
CA PHE A 65 9.67 10.01 1.47
C PHE A 65 8.55 8.97 1.37
N ALA A 66 7.68 9.11 0.35
CA ALA A 66 6.56 8.19 0.14
C ALA A 66 7.06 6.77 -0.17
N HIS A 67 8.18 6.64 -0.88
CA HIS A 67 8.83 5.34 -1.11
C HIS A 67 9.28 4.70 0.20
N ALA A 68 10.01 5.45 1.04
CA ALA A 68 10.47 4.96 2.34
C ALA A 68 9.29 4.57 3.26
N GLN A 69 8.21 5.35 3.26
CA GLN A 69 7.00 5.06 4.03
C GLN A 69 6.28 3.80 3.52
N ASN A 70 6.17 3.63 2.20
CA ASN A 70 5.57 2.44 1.60
C ASN A 70 6.38 1.17 1.93
N GLU A 71 7.71 1.26 1.89
CA GLU A 71 8.60 0.15 2.27
C GLU A 71 8.46 -0.19 3.75
N TYR A 72 8.39 0.83 4.62
CA TYR A 72 8.18 0.66 6.05
C TYR A 72 6.85 -0.05 6.35
N ILE A 73 5.73 0.44 5.81
CA ILE A 73 4.40 -0.15 6.00
C ILE A 73 4.37 -1.60 5.48
N THR A 74 4.99 -1.86 4.32
CA THR A 74 5.09 -3.22 3.78
C THR A 74 5.87 -4.17 4.71
N LYS A 75 6.94 -3.68 5.34
CA LYS A 75 7.69 -4.46 6.35
C LYS A 75 6.84 -4.71 7.61
N LEU A 76 6.09 -3.72 8.09
CA LEU A 76 5.18 -3.89 9.22
C LEU A 76 4.08 -4.93 8.95
N TYR A 77 3.49 -4.87 7.76
CA TYR A 77 2.50 -5.85 7.32
C TYR A 77 3.06 -7.27 7.38
N LYS A 78 4.26 -7.51 6.84
CA LYS A 78 4.92 -8.82 6.90
C LYS A 78 5.15 -9.31 8.32
N VAL A 79 5.51 -8.42 9.25
CA VAL A 79 5.68 -8.77 10.67
C VAL A 79 4.38 -9.33 11.26
N VAL A 80 3.23 -8.71 10.95
CA VAL A 80 1.93 -9.17 11.46
C VAL A 80 1.40 -10.38 10.68
N GLU A 81 1.62 -10.44 9.36
CA GLU A 81 1.27 -11.59 8.53
C GLU A 81 1.99 -12.87 9.01
N ASP A 82 3.29 -12.77 9.33
CA ASP A 82 4.10 -13.87 9.88
C ASP A 82 3.61 -14.40 11.23
N LEU A 83 2.81 -13.63 11.98
CA LEU A 83 2.21 -14.09 13.22
C LEU A 83 1.06 -15.08 12.96
N GLY A 84 0.35 -14.91 11.84
CA GLY A 84 -0.78 -15.73 11.43
C GLY A 84 -2.11 -15.31 12.09
N PRO A 85 -3.14 -16.18 12.08
CA PRO A 85 -4.44 -15.87 12.68
C PRO A 85 -4.35 -15.76 14.20
N LYS A 86 -5.16 -14.87 14.78
CA LYS A 86 -5.24 -14.63 16.23
C LYS A 86 -5.38 -15.96 16.98
N PRO A 87 -4.60 -16.21 18.06
CA PRO A 87 -4.77 -17.40 18.87
C PRO A 87 -6.18 -17.40 19.46
N ALA A 88 -6.85 -18.55 19.42
CA ALA A 88 -8.20 -18.68 20.00
C ALA A 88 -8.17 -18.26 21.48
N PRO A 89 -9.18 -17.51 21.96
CA PRO A 89 -9.28 -17.18 23.37
C PRO A 89 -9.28 -18.47 24.20
N ALA A 90 -8.60 -18.45 25.35
CA ALA A 90 -8.34 -19.62 26.18
C ALA A 90 -9.62 -20.39 26.59
N ASP A 91 -10.80 -19.76 26.49
CA ASP A 91 -12.11 -20.32 26.84
C ASP A 91 -12.74 -21.26 25.78
N GLN A 92 -12.20 -21.32 24.56
CA GLN A 92 -12.81 -22.12 23.46
C GLN A 92 -12.21 -23.52 23.27
N VAL A 93 -11.37 -24.01 24.19
CA VAL A 93 -10.90 -25.40 24.14
C VAL A 93 -11.91 -26.28 24.86
N THR A 94 -12.58 -27.16 24.11
CA THR A 94 -13.47 -28.21 24.61
C THR A 94 -12.91 -28.87 25.88
N PRO A 95 -13.70 -29.03 26.96
CA PRO A 95 -13.22 -29.75 28.13
C PRO A 95 -12.92 -31.20 27.76
N GLU A 96 -11.64 -31.53 27.64
CA GLU A 96 -11.20 -32.92 27.51
C GLU A 96 -11.73 -33.73 28.71
N PRO A 97 -12.11 -35.00 28.49
CA PRO A 97 -12.72 -35.83 29.52
C PRO A 97 -11.78 -35.96 30.73
N LEU A 98 -12.34 -35.75 31.93
CA LEU A 98 -11.63 -35.83 33.21
C LEU A 98 -10.72 -37.06 33.29
N GLY A 99 -9.41 -36.84 33.50
CA GLY A 99 -8.50 -37.94 33.83
C GLY A 99 -7.00 -37.68 33.63
N VAL A 100 -6.57 -36.63 32.91
CA VAL A 100 -5.14 -36.41 32.64
C VAL A 100 -4.58 -35.27 33.49
N VAL A 101 -3.71 -35.62 34.44
CA VAL A 101 -2.90 -34.67 35.23
C VAL A 101 -1.81 -34.09 34.33
N ALA A 102 -2.16 -33.12 33.48
CA ALA A 102 -1.21 -32.38 32.64
C ALA A 102 -1.62 -30.90 32.40
N ARG A 103 -2.59 -30.38 33.17
CA ARG A 103 -3.32 -29.14 32.84
C ARG A 103 -2.47 -27.86 32.84
N ASP A 104 -1.47 -27.73 33.71
CA ASP A 104 -0.71 -26.46 33.81
C ASP A 104 0.45 -26.33 32.84
N MET A 105 0.88 -27.40 32.16
CA MET A 105 2.03 -27.33 31.24
C MET A 105 1.65 -27.04 29.78
N GLY A 106 0.47 -27.45 29.32
CA GLY A 106 0.07 -27.30 27.91
C GLY A 106 -0.39 -25.89 27.55
N GLN A 107 -1.32 -25.32 28.33
CA GLN A 107 -1.88 -23.99 28.10
C GLN A 107 -0.85 -22.88 28.36
N ASN A 108 -0.06 -23.01 29.43
CA ASN A 108 1.05 -22.09 29.69
C ASN A 108 2.13 -22.14 28.61
N ARG A 109 2.39 -23.31 27.98
CA ARG A 109 3.37 -23.38 26.88
C ARG A 109 2.92 -22.63 25.63
N ALA A 110 1.63 -22.72 25.28
CA ALA A 110 1.08 -22.00 24.12
C ALA A 110 1.04 -20.49 24.37
N ALA A 111 0.58 -20.06 25.56
CA ALA A 111 0.60 -18.66 25.96
C ALA A 111 2.04 -18.10 25.97
N VAL A 112 2.98 -18.78 26.63
CA VAL A 112 4.40 -18.37 26.68
C VAL A 112 5.04 -18.35 25.28
N ALA A 113 4.69 -19.30 24.40
CA ALA A 113 5.16 -19.30 23.02
C ALA A 113 4.59 -18.11 22.22
N ASN A 114 3.33 -17.76 22.42
CA ASN A 114 2.69 -16.61 21.79
C ASN A 114 3.31 -15.29 22.28
N THR A 115 3.50 -15.13 23.60
CA THR A 115 4.20 -14.00 24.20
C THR A 115 5.60 -13.83 23.62
N LYS A 116 6.36 -14.94 23.50
CA LYS A 116 7.70 -14.92 22.90
C LYS A 116 7.67 -14.52 21.42
N ARG A 117 6.69 -14.99 20.64
CA ARG A 117 6.52 -14.57 19.23
C ARG A 117 6.18 -13.08 19.13
N ALA A 118 5.31 -12.58 20.02
CA ALA A 118 4.97 -11.16 20.10
C ALA A 118 6.20 -10.31 20.47
N HIS A 119 7.04 -10.75 21.40
CA HIS A 119 8.31 -10.06 21.75
C HIS A 119 9.24 -9.95 20.54
N VAL A 120 9.45 -11.05 19.82
CA VAL A 120 10.30 -11.06 18.61
C VAL A 120 9.72 -10.19 17.50
N ALA A 121 8.40 -10.24 17.29
CA ALA A 121 7.72 -9.41 16.30
C ALA A 121 7.82 -7.91 16.65
N PHE A 122 7.66 -7.55 17.92
CA PHE A 122 7.80 -6.16 18.37
C PHE A 122 9.23 -5.64 18.20
N ALA A 123 10.24 -6.47 18.51
CA ALA A 123 11.64 -6.11 18.28
C ALA A 123 11.93 -5.85 16.78
N ARG A 124 11.38 -6.68 15.88
CA ARG A 124 11.50 -6.45 14.42
C ARG A 124 10.80 -5.17 13.98
N LEU A 125 9.62 -4.86 14.53
CA LEU A 125 8.91 -3.62 14.27
C LEU A 125 9.77 -2.41 14.67
N LEU A 126 10.40 -2.46 15.84
CA LEU A 126 11.33 -1.43 16.31
C LEU A 126 12.52 -1.23 15.38
N ASP A 127 13.15 -2.33 14.92
CA ASP A 127 14.28 -2.26 13.99
C ASP A 127 13.86 -1.65 12.64
N HIS A 128 12.69 -2.02 12.13
CA HIS A 128 12.13 -1.44 10.90
C HIS A 128 11.80 0.04 11.06
N TYR A 129 11.26 0.44 12.22
CA TYR A 129 10.98 1.84 12.51
C TYR A 129 12.26 2.66 12.63
N ALA A 130 13.28 2.14 13.30
CA ALA A 130 14.59 2.81 13.41
C ALA A 130 15.21 3.06 12.02
N ALA A 131 15.21 2.04 11.16
CA ALA A 131 15.72 2.18 9.79
C ALA A 131 14.90 3.18 8.95
N PHE A 132 13.59 3.25 9.17
CA PHE A 132 12.72 4.23 8.54
C PHE A 132 13.06 5.66 8.99
N VAL A 133 13.19 5.91 10.29
CA VAL A 133 13.56 7.23 10.84
C VAL A 133 14.93 7.67 10.34
N ASP A 134 15.92 6.78 10.33
CA ASP A 134 17.26 7.08 9.81
C ASP A 134 17.22 7.51 8.33
N THR A 135 16.34 6.90 7.53
CA THR A 135 16.14 7.24 6.11
C THR A 135 15.41 8.57 5.95
N VAL A 136 14.34 8.79 6.73
CA VAL A 136 13.41 9.91 6.56
C VAL A 136 13.87 11.21 7.21
N SER A 137 14.70 11.14 8.25
CA SER A 137 15.22 12.30 9.00
C SER A 137 15.90 13.37 8.14
N GLN A 138 16.37 13.00 6.94
CA GLN A 138 17.02 13.92 5.99
C GLN A 138 16.03 14.68 5.10
N TYR A 139 14.78 14.20 5.00
CA TYR A 139 13.75 14.71 4.08
C TYR A 139 12.66 15.53 4.78
N VAL A 140 12.60 15.52 6.12
CA VAL A 140 11.54 16.17 6.89
C VAL A 140 12.05 17.34 7.73
N ASP A 141 11.17 18.28 8.01
CA ASP A 141 11.47 19.41 8.89
C ASP A 141 11.83 18.95 10.30
N ALA A 142 12.63 19.76 11.00
CA ALA A 142 13.07 19.49 12.37
C ALA A 142 11.92 19.28 13.36
N SER A 143 10.73 19.83 13.11
CA SER A 143 9.57 19.55 13.96
C SER A 143 9.05 18.13 13.79
N VAL A 144 8.92 17.66 12.56
CA VAL A 144 8.43 16.31 12.24
C VAL A 144 9.46 15.26 12.62
N ALA A 145 10.76 15.56 12.45
CA ALA A 145 11.85 14.71 12.94
C ALA A 145 11.75 14.45 14.45
N ARG A 146 11.43 15.48 15.25
CA ARG A 146 11.22 15.33 16.71
C ARG A 146 10.03 14.44 17.04
N ASP A 147 8.96 14.49 16.25
CA ASP A 147 7.79 13.64 16.47
C ASP A 147 8.14 12.17 16.20
N TYR A 148 8.98 11.89 15.20
CA TYR A 148 9.53 10.55 14.96
C TYR A 148 10.48 10.07 16.06
N ASP A 149 11.37 10.94 16.56
CA ASP A 149 12.25 10.60 17.69
C ASP A 149 11.45 10.32 18.97
N LEU A 150 10.38 11.08 19.21
CA LEU A 150 9.46 10.86 20.32
C LEU A 150 8.72 9.53 20.18
N LEU A 151 8.19 9.23 18.98
CA LEU A 151 7.55 7.96 18.71
C LEU A 151 8.53 6.79 18.88
N GLN A 152 9.78 6.91 18.42
CA GLN A 152 10.81 5.90 18.66
C GLN A 152 11.01 5.65 20.15
N SER A 153 11.12 6.72 20.92
CA SER A 153 11.28 6.66 22.38
C SER A 153 10.06 6.01 23.07
N LEU A 154 8.85 6.25 22.57
CA LEU A 154 7.61 5.62 23.08
C LEU A 154 7.58 4.11 22.80
N LEU A 155 7.96 3.71 21.59
CA LEU A 155 8.01 2.29 21.22
C LEU A 155 9.10 1.55 22.01
N GLU A 156 10.25 2.17 22.25
CA GLU A 156 11.30 1.60 23.09
C GLU A 156 10.90 1.47 24.56
N ALA A 157 10.21 2.48 25.12
CA ALA A 157 9.64 2.42 26.45
C ALA A 157 8.62 1.27 26.57
N LEU A 158 7.75 1.11 25.57
CA LEU A 158 6.77 0.02 25.50
C LEU A 158 7.44 -1.35 25.38
N HIS A 159 8.52 -1.45 24.60
CA HIS A 159 9.29 -2.68 24.47
C HIS A 159 9.93 -3.08 25.79
N ALA A 160 10.61 -2.13 26.43
CA ALA A 160 11.24 -2.36 27.73
C ALA A 160 10.21 -2.76 28.79
N SER A 161 9.05 -2.08 28.86
CA SER A 161 8.05 -2.36 29.88
C SER A 161 7.27 -3.65 29.64
N SER A 162 6.78 -3.87 28.41
CA SER A 162 5.74 -4.87 28.14
C SER A 162 6.18 -5.99 27.19
N PHE A 163 7.09 -5.74 26.24
CA PHE A 163 7.48 -6.73 25.20
C PHE A 163 8.87 -7.34 25.41
N ALA A 164 9.37 -7.34 26.63
CA ALA A 164 10.65 -7.92 26.99
C ALA A 164 10.51 -8.97 28.10
N PRO A 165 11.35 -10.03 28.08
CA PRO A 165 11.51 -10.92 29.23
C PRO A 165 11.92 -10.14 30.48
N GLU A 166 11.35 -10.49 31.63
CA GLU A 166 11.59 -9.78 32.90
C GLU A 166 13.07 -9.70 33.26
N GLN A 167 13.86 -10.74 32.98
CA GLN A 167 15.29 -10.75 33.30
C GLN A 167 16.11 -9.69 32.54
N THR A 168 15.60 -9.24 31.39
CA THR A 168 16.28 -8.31 30.48
C THR A 168 15.72 -6.89 30.55
N ARG A 169 14.62 -6.71 31.29
CA ARG A 169 13.88 -5.46 31.40
C ARG A 169 14.73 -4.33 32.01
N PRO A 170 15.47 -4.52 33.12
CA PRO A 170 16.29 -3.44 33.68
C PRO A 170 17.30 -2.87 32.68
N GLU A 171 17.94 -3.74 31.89
CA GLU A 171 18.91 -3.35 30.87
C GLU A 171 18.23 -2.59 29.72
N LEU A 172 17.04 -3.02 29.29
CA LEU A 172 16.29 -2.37 28.21
C LEU A 172 15.73 -1.00 28.66
N VAL A 173 15.25 -0.90 29.90
CA VAL A 173 14.79 0.38 30.48
C VAL A 173 15.92 1.40 30.48
N VAL A 174 17.09 1.00 30.94
CA VAL A 174 18.23 1.89 31.04
C VAL A 174 18.81 2.23 29.66
N ARG A 175 18.78 1.29 28.71
CA ARG A 175 19.12 1.56 27.31
C ARG A 175 18.20 2.61 26.71
N TRP A 176 16.89 2.48 26.92
CA TRP A 176 15.89 3.46 26.48
C TRP A 176 16.16 4.84 27.10
N ILE A 177 16.36 4.93 28.41
CA ILE A 177 16.64 6.20 29.10
C ILE A 177 17.87 6.89 28.52
N ASN A 178 18.95 6.15 28.30
CA ASN A 178 20.20 6.70 27.75
C ASN A 178 20.08 7.12 26.27
N ARG A 179 19.06 6.63 25.53
CA ARG A 179 18.76 7.09 24.17
C ARG A 179 17.89 8.34 24.18
N TYR A 180 16.85 8.36 25.02
CA TYR A 180 15.92 9.48 25.16
C TYR A 180 16.60 10.76 25.70
N ASP A 181 17.42 10.60 26.73
CA ASP A 181 18.16 11.68 27.39
C ASP A 181 19.62 11.25 27.59
N PRO A 182 20.48 11.44 26.57
CA PRO A 182 21.88 11.06 26.63
C PRO A 182 22.62 11.83 27.72
N LYS A 183 23.07 11.11 28.76
CA LYS A 183 23.93 11.63 29.82
C LYS A 183 25.08 10.66 30.06
N PRO A 184 26.24 11.12 30.56
CA PRO A 184 26.56 12.49 31.00
C PRO A 184 26.88 13.43 29.84
N ASP A 185 26.67 14.74 30.05
CA ASP A 185 27.07 15.78 29.11
C ASP A 185 28.60 15.76 28.90
N ASN A 186 29.05 15.80 27.64
CA ASN A 186 30.46 15.83 27.28
C ASN A 186 31.19 17.01 27.95
N ALA A 187 30.53 18.17 28.08
CA ALA A 187 31.14 19.32 28.77
C ALA A 187 31.40 19.05 30.25
N LEU A 188 30.51 18.30 30.92
CA LEU A 188 30.69 17.88 32.31
C LEU A 188 31.83 16.87 32.43
N VAL A 189 31.93 15.92 31.49
CA VAL A 189 33.03 14.95 31.45
C VAL A 189 34.38 15.67 31.35
N ASP A 190 34.49 16.65 30.45
CA ASP A 190 35.71 17.42 30.26
C ASP A 190 36.10 18.22 31.50
N ALA A 191 35.14 18.90 32.11
CA ALA A 191 35.37 19.67 33.34
C ALA A 191 35.85 18.78 34.51
N VAL A 192 35.19 17.64 34.72
CA VAL A 192 35.41 16.79 35.90
C VAL A 192 36.62 15.86 35.72
N MET A 193 36.75 15.20 34.58
CA MET A 193 37.71 14.10 34.39
C MET A 193 39.02 14.54 33.74
N TYR A 194 38.98 15.50 32.80
CA TYR A 194 40.16 15.89 32.02
C TYR A 194 40.80 17.19 32.53
N ASN A 195 39.98 18.19 32.87
CA ASN A 195 40.46 19.50 33.29
C ASN A 195 40.81 19.58 34.78
N THR A 196 40.45 18.57 35.58
CA THR A 196 40.79 18.50 37.01
C THR A 196 41.94 17.52 37.25
N PRO A 197 43.05 17.95 37.91
CA PRO A 197 44.20 17.08 38.17
C PRO A 197 43.90 15.82 38.99
N LEU A 198 43.04 15.96 40.02
CA LEU A 198 42.55 14.91 40.91
C LEU A 198 41.01 14.87 40.86
N PRO A 199 40.42 14.14 39.90
CA PRO A 199 38.98 14.15 39.67
C PRO A 199 38.13 13.86 40.91
N TYR A 200 38.55 12.94 41.79
CA TYR A 200 37.74 12.57 42.97
C TYR A 200 37.56 13.68 44.01
N THR A 201 38.36 14.75 43.91
CA THR A 201 38.25 15.94 44.78
C THR A 201 37.30 16.99 44.22
N HIS A 202 36.92 16.87 42.95
CA HIS A 202 36.00 17.81 42.29
C HIS A 202 34.58 17.70 42.88
N ALA A 203 33.93 18.83 43.13
CA ALA A 203 32.60 18.88 43.76
C ALA A 203 31.53 18.06 43.01
N SER A 204 31.63 18.00 41.67
CA SER A 204 30.68 17.27 40.81
C SER A 204 31.12 15.85 40.45
N PHE A 205 32.27 15.36 40.93
CA PHE A 205 32.73 14.01 40.56
C PHE A 205 31.79 12.92 41.07
N TRP A 206 31.36 13.03 42.33
CA TRP A 206 30.49 12.02 42.92
C TRP A 206 29.07 12.06 42.35
N SER A 207 28.56 13.24 42.01
CA SER A 207 27.28 13.33 41.28
C SER A 207 27.40 12.74 39.87
N TYR A 208 28.53 12.95 39.19
CA TYR A 208 28.83 12.32 37.91
C TYR A 208 28.90 10.79 38.00
N VAL A 209 29.66 10.23 38.95
CA VAL A 209 29.75 8.77 39.17
C VAL A 209 28.39 8.20 39.54
N THR A 210 27.63 8.88 40.40
CA THR A 210 26.29 8.42 40.80
C THR A 210 25.34 8.42 39.60
N ALA A 211 25.39 9.45 38.75
CA ALA A 211 24.59 9.51 37.53
C ALA A 211 24.91 8.36 36.55
N LEU A 212 26.20 8.01 36.40
CA LEU A 212 26.61 6.84 35.61
C LEU A 212 26.06 5.53 36.19
N VAL A 213 26.12 5.36 37.51
CA VAL A 213 25.62 4.17 38.20
C VAL A 213 24.10 4.06 38.09
N THR A 214 23.35 5.14 38.32
CA THR A 214 21.88 5.14 38.22
C THR A 214 21.40 4.93 36.79
N ARG A 215 22.18 5.34 35.78
CA ARG A 215 21.93 5.06 34.36
C ARG A 215 22.60 3.78 33.86
N GLY A 216 23.03 2.87 34.75
CA GLY A 216 23.59 1.56 34.38
C GLY A 216 24.81 1.60 33.45
N LEU A 217 25.52 2.73 33.37
CA LEU A 217 26.75 2.91 32.60
C LEU A 217 27.95 2.38 33.41
N PHE A 218 27.86 1.13 33.86
CA PHE A 218 28.79 0.52 34.82
C PHE A 218 30.24 0.50 34.35
N ALA A 219 30.47 0.21 33.07
CA ALA A 219 31.81 0.21 32.48
C ALA A 219 32.45 1.60 32.56
N GLN A 220 31.68 2.65 32.26
CA GLN A 220 32.12 4.03 32.34
C GLN A 220 32.35 4.44 33.80
N ALA A 221 31.44 4.09 34.71
CA ALA A 221 31.58 4.37 36.14
C ALA A 221 32.84 3.74 36.74
N ALA A 222 33.08 2.45 36.47
CA ALA A 222 34.27 1.74 36.94
C ALA A 222 35.56 2.32 36.34
N SER A 223 35.54 2.68 35.04
CA SER A 223 36.67 3.32 34.39
C SER A 223 36.97 4.70 34.99
N SER A 224 35.95 5.52 35.23
CA SER A 224 36.08 6.85 35.81
C SER A 224 36.57 6.80 37.27
N LEU A 225 36.13 5.81 38.05
CA LEU A 225 36.67 5.59 39.40
C LEU A 225 38.18 5.27 39.35
N ARG A 226 38.61 4.33 38.49
CA ARG A 226 40.03 3.99 38.32
C ARG A 226 40.87 5.14 37.77
N ALA A 227 40.31 5.91 36.84
CA ALA A 227 40.97 7.05 36.21
C ALA A 227 41.03 8.31 37.11
N SER A 228 40.39 8.29 38.29
CA SER A 228 40.40 9.42 39.21
C SER A 228 41.73 9.63 39.95
N LYS A 229 42.74 8.79 39.71
CA LYS A 229 44.11 8.89 40.26
C LYS A 229 44.16 8.87 41.79
N PHE A 230 43.34 8.01 42.41
CA PHE A 230 43.29 7.86 43.87
C PHE A 230 44.47 7.07 44.46
N ASP A 231 45.46 6.65 43.65
CA ASP A 231 46.61 5.82 44.07
C ASP A 231 47.44 6.49 45.17
N GLU A 232 47.48 7.83 45.22
CA GLU A 232 48.16 8.56 46.30
C GLU A 232 47.57 8.28 47.70
N LEU A 233 46.33 7.79 47.76
CA LEU A 233 45.66 7.37 48.99
C LEU A 233 46.24 6.07 49.55
N GLU A 234 46.94 5.25 48.77
CA GLU A 234 47.55 4.01 49.27
C GLU A 234 48.53 4.29 50.42
N HIS A 235 49.24 5.43 50.35
CA HIS A 235 50.20 5.84 51.36
C HIS A 235 49.63 6.83 52.38
N THR A 236 48.65 7.66 52.00
CA THR A 236 48.10 8.72 52.87
C THR A 236 46.88 8.26 53.67
N CYS A 237 45.98 7.47 53.08
CA CYS A 237 44.80 6.90 53.74
C CYS A 237 44.45 5.52 53.15
N PRO A 238 45.11 4.43 53.62
CA PRO A 238 44.96 3.10 53.04
C PRO A 238 43.51 2.57 53.09
N VAL A 239 42.77 2.98 54.13
CA VAL A 239 41.35 2.63 54.31
C VAL A 239 40.51 3.20 53.18
N LEU A 240 40.70 4.47 52.81
CA LEU A 240 39.96 5.09 51.72
C LEU A 240 40.37 4.50 50.36
N HIS A 241 41.67 4.24 50.16
CA HIS A 241 42.16 3.58 48.96
C HIS A 241 41.48 2.22 48.74
N ALA A 242 41.38 1.40 49.79
CA ALA A 242 40.66 0.13 49.73
C ALA A 242 39.17 0.32 49.39
N GLN A 243 38.51 1.32 49.99
CA GLN A 243 37.10 1.63 49.68
C GLN A 243 36.87 2.03 48.22
N PHE A 244 37.78 2.80 47.61
CA PHE A 244 37.74 3.12 46.18
C PHE A 244 37.91 1.88 45.31
N GLY A 245 38.92 1.04 45.63
CA GLY A 245 39.18 -0.21 44.92
C GLY A 245 37.99 -1.16 44.97
N ASP A 246 37.42 -1.36 46.16
CA ASP A 246 36.25 -2.21 46.40
C ASP A 246 35.01 -1.67 45.70
N LEU A 247 34.76 -0.36 45.73
CA LEU A 247 33.65 0.26 44.99
C LEU A 247 33.82 0.05 43.48
N ALA A 248 35.00 0.31 42.93
CA ALA A 248 35.27 0.13 41.51
C ALA A 248 35.15 -1.35 41.07
N ALA A 249 35.56 -2.29 41.92
CA ALA A 249 35.39 -3.72 41.70
C ALA A 249 33.92 -4.13 41.75
N LEU A 250 33.17 -3.65 42.76
CA LEU A 250 31.74 -3.94 42.92
C LEU A 250 30.93 -3.44 41.71
N VAL A 251 31.16 -2.21 41.28
CA VAL A 251 30.53 -1.62 40.09
C VAL A 251 30.90 -2.39 38.82
N ALA A 252 32.18 -2.76 38.65
CA ALA A 252 32.63 -3.54 37.50
C ALA A 252 32.10 -4.99 37.47
N SER A 253 31.75 -5.55 38.64
CA SER A 253 31.23 -6.91 38.78
C SER A 253 29.72 -7.03 38.52
N TYR A 254 29.03 -5.92 38.19
CA TYR A 254 27.63 -5.97 37.79
C TYR A 254 27.51 -6.69 36.44
N GLU A 255 26.88 -7.87 36.43
CA GLU A 255 26.62 -8.63 35.21
C GLU A 255 25.23 -8.29 34.64
N PRO A 256 25.15 -7.72 33.42
CA PRO A 256 23.88 -7.61 32.69
C PRO A 256 23.30 -9.00 32.42
N MET A 257 21.97 -9.13 32.46
CA MET A 257 21.26 -10.40 32.26
C MET A 257 21.73 -11.52 33.19
N ALA A 258 21.99 -11.17 34.45
CA ALA A 258 22.41 -12.09 35.50
C ALA A 258 21.49 -13.32 35.57
N GLN A 259 22.10 -14.51 35.52
CA GLN A 259 21.42 -15.79 35.72
C GLN A 259 20.83 -15.88 37.13
N LYS A 260 19.88 -16.81 37.32
CA LYS A 260 19.16 -16.99 38.58
C LYS A 260 20.12 -17.09 39.77
N GLY A 261 20.02 -16.13 40.69
CA GLY A 261 20.83 -16.06 41.92
C GLY A 261 22.11 -15.24 41.83
N GLN A 262 22.62 -14.91 40.63
CA GLN A 262 23.83 -14.08 40.48
C GLN A 262 23.59 -12.64 40.97
N PHE A 263 22.46 -12.02 40.60
CA PHE A 263 22.10 -10.70 41.11
C PHE A 263 21.93 -10.67 42.63
N ALA A 264 21.33 -11.71 43.20
CA ALA A 264 21.17 -11.81 44.66
C ALA A 264 22.53 -11.90 45.39
N ALA A 265 23.49 -12.61 44.81
CA ALA A 265 24.87 -12.67 45.32
C ALA A 265 25.56 -11.31 45.22
N TRP A 266 25.45 -10.64 44.06
CA TRP A 266 25.99 -9.29 43.87
C TRP A 266 25.37 -8.28 44.85
N LYS A 267 24.05 -8.32 45.04
CA LYS A 267 23.34 -7.44 45.98
C LYS A 267 23.72 -7.69 47.44
N ARG A 268 24.01 -8.94 47.80
CA ARG A 268 24.59 -9.26 49.12
C ARG A 268 25.98 -8.65 49.27
N ALA A 269 26.85 -8.80 48.27
CA ALA A 269 28.18 -8.15 48.27
C ALA A 269 28.09 -6.63 48.40
N ALA A 270 27.13 -5.98 47.72
CA ALA A 270 26.88 -4.55 47.87
C ALA A 270 26.42 -4.17 49.30
N SER A 271 25.59 -5.01 49.91
CA SER A 271 25.12 -4.80 51.29
C SER A 271 26.24 -4.96 52.32
N ASP A 272 27.09 -5.98 52.14
CA ASP A 272 28.25 -6.24 52.99
C ASP A 272 29.29 -5.11 52.86
N PHE A 273 29.53 -4.64 51.64
CA PHE A 273 30.37 -3.47 51.37
C PHE A 273 29.84 -2.22 52.10
N ARG A 274 28.54 -1.93 51.98
CA ARG A 274 27.93 -0.79 52.70
C ARG A 274 28.05 -0.92 54.21
N ALA A 275 27.91 -2.12 54.77
CA ALA A 275 28.08 -2.36 56.20
C ALA A 275 29.53 -2.11 56.65
N ALA A 276 30.53 -2.50 55.84
CA ALA A 276 31.93 -2.22 56.10
C ALA A 276 32.26 -0.71 56.08
N LEU A 277 31.59 0.07 55.22
CA LEU A 277 31.74 1.54 55.18
C LEU A 277 31.21 2.26 56.43
N ALA A 278 30.34 1.62 57.22
CA ALA A 278 29.77 2.22 58.43
C ALA A 278 30.74 2.16 59.62
N THR A 279 31.68 1.22 59.62
CA THR A 279 32.62 0.98 60.72
C THR A 279 34.04 1.49 60.43
N ALA A 280 34.31 1.93 59.20
CA ALA A 280 35.61 2.42 58.78
C ALA A 280 35.90 3.85 59.27
N ASP A 281 37.09 4.06 59.82
CA ASP A 281 37.62 5.38 60.21
C ASP A 281 38.57 5.90 59.13
N VAL A 282 38.24 7.05 58.55
CA VAL A 282 38.89 7.61 57.35
C VAL A 282 39.52 8.99 57.62
N GLY A 283 39.39 9.50 58.86
CA GLY A 283 39.86 10.84 59.22
C GLY A 283 38.99 11.98 58.66
N ALA A 284 39.05 13.16 59.30
CA ALA A 284 38.18 14.29 58.97
C ALA A 284 38.45 14.91 57.58
N GLU A 285 39.70 14.87 57.12
CA GLU A 285 40.12 15.49 55.84
C GLU A 285 39.51 14.80 54.61
N HIS A 286 39.20 13.50 54.72
CA HIS A 286 38.60 12.73 53.63
C HIS A 286 37.14 12.31 53.90
N ALA A 287 36.52 12.87 54.94
CA ALA A 287 35.16 12.53 55.34
C ALA A 287 34.13 12.76 54.23
N ALA A 288 34.33 13.77 53.37
CA ALA A 288 33.45 14.06 52.24
C ALA A 288 33.47 12.93 51.18
N ALA A 289 34.66 12.47 50.78
CA ALA A 289 34.80 11.38 49.83
C ALA A 289 34.24 10.06 50.40
N ALA A 290 34.52 9.76 51.67
CA ALA A 290 33.96 8.59 52.35
C ALA A 290 32.43 8.64 52.45
N ALA A 291 31.84 9.82 52.68
CA ALA A 291 30.39 10.01 52.66
C ALA A 291 29.81 9.76 51.27
N SER A 292 30.44 10.28 50.21
CA SER A 292 29.98 10.06 48.84
C SER A 292 30.09 8.59 48.41
N ILE A 293 31.14 7.86 48.82
CA ILE A 293 31.24 6.41 48.61
C ILE A 293 30.09 5.68 49.31
N ARG A 294 29.74 6.09 50.54
CA ARG A 294 28.61 5.54 51.28
C ARG A 294 27.28 5.81 50.58
N ASP A 295 27.11 6.98 49.99
CA ASP A 295 25.92 7.35 49.23
C ASP A 295 25.79 6.48 47.96
N VAL A 296 26.87 6.32 47.19
CA VAL A 296 26.90 5.42 46.02
C VAL A 296 26.62 3.97 46.43
N ALA A 297 27.20 3.49 47.54
CA ALA A 297 26.89 2.17 48.09
C ALA A 297 25.42 2.05 48.54
N GLY A 298 24.83 3.14 49.02
CA GLY A 298 23.39 3.23 49.31
C GLY A 298 22.52 3.07 48.07
N VAL A 299 22.91 3.69 46.96
CA VAL A 299 22.26 3.53 45.64
C VAL A 299 22.38 2.08 45.15
N LEU A 300 23.59 1.50 45.15
CA LEU A 300 23.83 0.11 44.71
C LEU A 300 23.03 -0.92 45.53
N CYS A 301 22.79 -0.63 46.81
CA CYS A 301 21.95 -1.46 47.69
C CYS A 301 20.43 -1.35 47.37
N GLY A 302 20.01 -0.43 46.51
CA GLY A 302 18.60 -0.23 46.19
C GLY A 302 17.82 0.55 47.26
N LEU A 303 18.47 1.42 48.03
CA LEU A 303 17.77 2.26 49.01
C LEU A 303 16.98 3.36 48.32
N VAL A 304 15.65 3.27 48.37
CA VAL A 304 14.71 4.20 47.72
C VAL A 304 15.03 5.67 48.02
N ARG A 305 15.22 6.03 49.30
CA ARG A 305 15.49 7.43 49.70
C ARG A 305 16.82 7.94 49.16
N THR A 306 17.84 7.09 49.14
CA THR A 306 19.16 7.46 48.59
C THR A 306 19.07 7.61 47.07
N ILE A 307 18.41 6.68 46.38
CA ILE A 307 18.15 6.79 44.93
C ILE A 307 17.39 8.09 44.61
N ALA A 308 16.34 8.40 45.37
CA ALA A 308 15.57 9.62 45.17
C ALA A 308 16.43 10.88 45.42
N ALA A 309 17.33 10.88 46.40
CA ALA A 309 18.21 12.03 46.66
C ALA A 309 19.20 12.31 45.52
N HIS A 310 19.59 11.29 44.76
CA HIS A 310 20.62 11.38 43.71
C HIS A 310 20.09 11.36 42.27
N THR A 311 18.78 11.23 42.07
CA THR A 311 18.14 11.27 40.76
C THR A 311 17.35 12.57 40.59
N SER A 312 17.36 13.15 39.39
CA SER A 312 16.65 14.41 39.10
C SER A 312 15.30 14.20 38.42
N THR A 313 15.13 13.12 37.65
CA THR A 313 13.94 12.85 36.84
C THR A 313 13.27 11.55 37.28
N TRP A 314 11.99 11.40 36.96
CA TRP A 314 11.23 10.19 37.30
C TRP A 314 11.80 8.96 36.58
N TYR A 315 12.24 9.08 35.33
CA TYR A 315 12.81 7.97 34.58
C TYR A 315 14.18 7.54 35.10
N ASP A 316 15.04 8.47 35.57
CA ASP A 316 16.31 8.13 36.22
C ASP A 316 16.08 7.35 37.53
N MET A 317 15.07 7.76 38.30
CA MET A 317 14.66 7.05 39.51
C MET A 317 14.09 5.67 39.18
N TYR A 318 13.20 5.58 38.19
CA TYR A 318 12.61 4.32 37.73
C TYR A 318 13.69 3.33 37.25
N GLY A 319 14.62 3.77 36.39
CA GLY A 319 15.74 2.95 35.91
C GLY A 319 16.63 2.46 37.06
N ALA A 320 16.96 3.33 38.02
CA ALA A 320 17.76 2.93 39.18
C ALA A 320 17.02 1.93 40.10
N LEU A 321 15.70 2.08 40.28
CA LEU A 321 14.88 1.13 41.04
C LEU A 321 14.84 -0.23 40.34
N ALA A 322 14.65 -0.26 39.02
CA ALA A 322 14.67 -1.49 38.22
C ALA A 322 16.04 -2.21 38.28
N LEU A 323 17.15 -1.44 38.33
CA LEU A 323 18.49 -2.02 38.42
C LEU A 323 18.84 -2.59 39.80
N PHE A 324 18.43 -1.92 40.90
CA PHE A 324 18.97 -2.17 42.24
C PHE A 324 17.93 -2.54 43.31
N HIS A 325 16.68 -2.07 43.21
CA HIS A 325 15.68 -2.30 44.25
C HIS A 325 15.12 -3.72 44.20
N VAL A 326 14.37 -4.06 43.16
CA VAL A 326 13.89 -5.43 42.90
C VAL A 326 13.89 -5.61 41.39
N ARG A 327 14.49 -6.69 40.88
CA ARG A 327 14.61 -6.89 39.42
C ARG A 327 13.38 -7.52 38.77
N GLU A 328 12.63 -8.33 39.50
CA GLU A 328 11.52 -9.13 38.96
C GLU A 328 10.21 -8.75 39.68
N GLY A 329 9.14 -8.51 38.92
CA GLY A 329 7.77 -8.42 39.41
C GLY A 329 7.34 -7.14 40.13
N ALA A 330 8.16 -6.08 40.16
CA ALA A 330 7.86 -4.83 40.89
C ALA A 330 7.86 -3.57 40.00
N ASP A 331 7.78 -3.73 38.68
CA ASP A 331 7.98 -2.62 37.73
C ASP A 331 6.90 -1.54 37.82
N ALA A 332 5.63 -1.93 37.98
CA ALA A 332 4.53 -1.00 38.16
C ALA A 332 4.70 -0.17 39.46
N ASP A 333 5.08 -0.82 40.56
CA ASP A 333 5.33 -0.16 41.84
C ASP A 333 6.51 0.80 41.75
N HIS A 334 7.59 0.42 41.06
CA HIS A 334 8.73 1.31 40.82
C HIS A 334 8.34 2.55 40.02
N ALA A 335 7.51 2.38 38.99
CA ALA A 335 7.04 3.47 38.16
C ALA A 335 6.14 4.43 38.95
N GLU A 336 5.20 3.90 39.73
CA GLU A 336 4.34 4.72 40.59
C GLU A 336 5.14 5.50 41.63
N LEU A 337 6.10 4.84 42.28
CA LEU A 337 6.98 5.46 43.28
C LEU A 337 7.86 6.56 42.68
N ALA A 338 8.47 6.30 41.51
CA ALA A 338 9.34 7.27 40.84
C ALA A 338 8.57 8.54 40.43
N VAL A 339 7.34 8.36 39.94
CA VAL A 339 6.48 9.49 39.55
C VAL A 339 5.96 10.24 40.77
N ALA A 340 5.60 9.55 41.86
CA ALA A 340 5.15 10.20 43.08
C ALA A 340 6.24 11.10 43.70
N GLU A 341 7.50 10.67 43.63
CA GLU A 341 8.64 11.41 44.20
C GLU A 341 9.17 12.53 43.30
N LYS A 342 9.13 12.36 41.96
CA LYS A 342 9.76 13.31 41.01
C LYS A 342 8.78 14.13 40.18
N GLY A 343 7.54 13.69 40.05
CA GLY A 343 6.56 14.26 39.13
C GLY A 343 6.88 13.95 37.67
N VAL A 344 5.88 14.15 36.80
CA VAL A 344 6.00 13.92 35.35
C VAL A 344 5.70 15.21 34.60
N PRO A 345 6.64 15.70 33.78
CA PRO A 345 6.40 16.82 32.87
C PRO A 345 5.29 16.48 31.85
N PRO A 346 4.46 17.43 31.42
CA PRO A 346 3.40 17.17 30.43
C PRO A 346 3.91 16.55 29.12
N ALA A 347 5.10 16.95 28.66
CA ALA A 347 5.73 16.42 27.45
C ALA A 347 6.10 14.93 27.56
N GLU A 348 6.26 14.40 28.78
CA GLU A 348 6.68 13.03 29.06
C GLU A 348 5.51 12.14 29.49
N ALA A 349 4.28 12.67 29.48
CA ALA A 349 3.09 11.95 29.95
C ALA A 349 2.87 10.62 29.19
N ALA A 350 3.08 10.61 27.87
CA ALA A 350 2.95 9.41 27.06
C ALA A 350 4.02 8.34 27.37
N LEU A 351 5.25 8.76 27.68
CA LEU A 351 6.33 7.85 28.12
C LEU A 351 5.99 7.25 29.48
N CYS A 352 5.44 8.06 30.39
CA CYS A 352 4.96 7.59 31.68
C CYS A 352 3.81 6.58 31.53
N ASP A 353 2.87 6.81 30.61
CA ASP A 353 1.77 5.88 30.34
C ASP A 353 2.29 4.53 29.80
N ALA A 354 3.39 4.51 29.03
CA ALA A 354 4.04 3.27 28.56
C ALA A 354 4.65 2.43 29.69
N VAL A 355 5.27 3.10 30.67
CA VAL A 355 5.88 2.44 31.83
C VAL A 355 4.83 1.97 32.84
N ARG A 356 3.73 2.71 32.99
CA ARG A 356 2.62 2.37 33.90
C ARG A 356 1.60 1.40 33.33
N HIS A 357 1.89 0.79 32.17
CA HIS A 357 0.99 -0.15 31.50
C HIS A 357 -0.41 0.45 31.20
N ARG A 358 -0.48 1.77 30.93
CA ARG A 358 -1.73 2.43 30.50
C ARG A 358 -1.87 2.35 28.99
N HIS A 359 -1.98 1.11 28.51
CA HIS A 359 -1.87 0.74 27.10
C HIS A 359 -2.80 1.51 26.15
N MET A 360 -4.05 1.79 26.56
CA MET A 360 -5.01 2.54 25.74
C MET A 360 -4.60 4.00 25.50
N ARG A 361 -4.11 4.68 26.55
CA ARG A 361 -3.67 6.09 26.42
C ARG A 361 -2.41 6.20 25.59
N LEU A 362 -1.49 5.25 25.77
CA LEU A 362 -0.30 5.13 24.95
C LEU A 362 -0.67 4.91 23.48
N LEU A 363 -1.59 4.00 23.18
CA LEU A 363 -2.01 3.71 21.82
C LEU A 363 -2.60 4.94 21.12
N LEU A 364 -3.42 5.73 21.83
CA LEU A 364 -3.93 7.00 21.31
C LEU A 364 -2.84 8.06 21.10
N ALA A 365 -1.78 8.06 21.93
CA ALA A 365 -0.63 8.94 21.72
C ALA A 365 0.17 8.51 20.48
N ILE A 366 0.34 7.20 20.25
CA ILE A 366 0.98 6.67 19.05
C ILE A 366 0.15 6.98 17.80
N ASP A 367 -1.18 6.80 17.84
CA ASP A 367 -2.09 7.11 16.71
C ASP A 367 -2.05 8.57 16.28
N ARG A 368 -1.83 9.49 17.24
CA ARG A 368 -1.64 10.92 16.93
C ARG A 368 -0.32 11.23 16.23
N LEU A 369 0.73 10.44 16.49
CA LEU A 369 2.05 10.63 15.89
C LEU A 369 2.16 9.91 14.55
N ASP A 370 1.74 8.64 14.50
CA ASP A 370 1.68 7.84 13.28
C ASP A 370 0.57 6.77 13.36
N PRO A 371 -0.57 6.99 12.68
CA PRO A 371 -1.69 6.05 12.65
C PRO A 371 -1.32 4.66 12.12
N ALA A 372 -0.40 4.59 11.15
CA ALA A 372 0.04 3.33 10.57
C ALA A 372 0.73 2.46 11.63
N THR A 373 1.74 3.00 12.32
CA THR A 373 2.42 2.30 13.41
C THR A 373 1.46 1.92 14.54
N ALA A 374 0.52 2.81 14.89
CA ALA A 374 -0.50 2.53 15.91
C ALA A 374 -1.33 1.27 15.57
N ALA A 375 -1.73 1.12 14.32
CA ALA A 375 -2.52 -0.04 13.87
C ALA A 375 -1.75 -1.36 14.08
N TYR A 376 -0.49 -1.45 13.66
CA TYR A 376 0.31 -2.67 13.85
C TYR A 376 0.69 -2.92 15.31
N VAL A 377 1.03 -1.86 16.07
CA VAL A 377 1.32 -1.96 17.50
C VAL A 377 0.10 -2.45 18.28
N SER A 378 -1.10 -1.94 17.96
CA SER A 378 -2.34 -2.38 18.61
C SER A 378 -2.57 -3.89 18.45
N ARG A 379 -2.23 -4.45 17.29
CA ARG A 379 -2.34 -5.87 17.02
C ARG A 379 -1.33 -6.69 17.83
N LEU A 380 -0.10 -6.22 17.94
CA LEU A 380 0.92 -6.87 18.78
C LEU A 380 0.54 -6.80 20.26
N MET A 381 -0.03 -5.69 20.73
CA MET A 381 -0.52 -5.54 22.11
C MET A 381 -1.69 -6.48 22.40
N GLU A 382 -2.59 -6.67 21.45
CA GLU A 382 -3.66 -7.65 21.57
C GLU A 382 -3.12 -9.08 21.60
N TRP A 383 -2.17 -9.43 20.71
CA TRP A 383 -1.50 -10.73 20.68
C TRP A 383 -0.72 -11.05 21.96
N HIS A 384 -0.12 -10.03 22.57
CA HIS A 384 0.57 -10.14 23.84
C HIS A 384 -0.40 -10.30 25.03
N GLY A 385 -1.65 -9.85 24.88
CA GLY A 385 -2.66 -9.84 25.95
C GLY A 385 -2.73 -8.51 26.73
N CYS A 386 -2.01 -7.47 26.31
CA CYS A 386 -2.06 -6.14 26.96
C CYS A 386 -3.41 -5.43 26.80
N LEU A 387 -4.20 -5.82 25.79
CA LEU A 387 -5.52 -5.24 25.52
C LEU A 387 -6.67 -6.16 25.93
N ALA A 388 -6.37 -7.30 26.58
CA ALA A 388 -7.39 -8.17 27.12
C ALA A 388 -8.04 -7.50 28.34
N VAL A 389 -9.37 -7.44 28.36
CA VAL A 389 -10.11 -7.05 29.56
C VAL A 389 -9.98 -8.22 30.53
N ASP A 390 -9.03 -8.14 31.47
CA ASP A 390 -8.92 -9.10 32.56
C ASP A 390 -10.21 -9.04 33.39
N ALA A 391 -11.04 -10.07 33.27
CA ALA A 391 -12.25 -10.24 34.08
C ALA A 391 -11.95 -10.42 35.58
N ASP A 392 -10.68 -10.62 35.96
CA ASP A 392 -10.26 -10.96 37.32
C ASP A 392 -9.61 -9.80 38.11
N GLY A 393 -9.53 -8.58 37.54
CA GLY A 393 -8.89 -7.42 38.16
C GLY A 393 -9.82 -6.38 38.81
N ILE A 394 -11.10 -6.69 39.05
CA ILE A 394 -12.10 -5.72 39.51
C ILE A 394 -12.01 -5.50 41.03
N HIS A 395 -10.98 -4.78 41.49
CA HIS A 395 -10.91 -4.25 42.87
C HIS A 395 -10.34 -2.84 42.99
N ASP A 396 -10.37 -2.01 41.93
CA ASP A 396 -10.23 -0.56 42.11
C ASP A 396 -11.40 0.20 41.49
N GLY A 397 -12.18 0.80 42.37
CA GLY A 397 -13.43 1.48 42.06
C GLY A 397 -13.15 2.89 41.57
N ASP A 398 -13.36 3.12 40.28
CA ASP A 398 -14.02 4.33 39.75
C ASP A 398 -14.06 4.37 38.21
N LEU A 399 -13.47 3.39 37.51
CA LEU A 399 -13.63 3.22 36.05
C LEU A 399 -14.46 1.98 35.65
N ALA A 400 -14.85 1.15 36.63
CA ALA A 400 -15.38 -0.20 36.42
C ALA A 400 -16.86 -0.30 36.00
N LYS A 401 -17.54 0.79 35.65
CA LYS A 401 -18.93 0.71 35.12
C LYS A 401 -19.04 0.79 33.60
N ASP A 402 -18.01 1.29 32.91
CA ASP A 402 -18.07 1.46 31.45
C ASP A 402 -17.18 0.46 30.69
N SER A 403 -16.24 -0.21 31.35
CA SER A 403 -15.24 -1.09 30.70
C SER A 403 -15.74 -2.50 30.35
N SER A 404 -16.88 -2.94 30.93
CA SER A 404 -17.52 -4.22 30.58
C SER A 404 -18.23 -4.21 29.23
N SER A 405 -18.24 -3.07 28.54
CA SER A 405 -18.92 -2.87 27.25
C SER A 405 -18.03 -3.04 26.01
N ILE A 406 -16.72 -3.14 26.15
CA ILE A 406 -15.76 -3.07 25.01
C ILE A 406 -15.77 -4.33 24.12
N THR A 407 -16.38 -5.44 24.55
CA THR A 407 -16.47 -6.69 23.77
C THR A 407 -17.89 -7.04 23.31
N VAL A 408 -18.86 -6.14 23.44
CA VAL A 408 -20.29 -6.49 23.29
C VAL A 408 -20.70 -6.81 21.84
N HIS A 409 -19.91 -6.39 20.83
CA HIS A 409 -20.23 -6.58 19.41
C HIS A 409 -19.15 -7.27 18.55
N GLY A 410 -18.10 -7.82 19.15
CA GLY A 410 -17.14 -8.69 18.45
C GLY A 410 -15.97 -8.01 17.72
N GLY A 411 -15.88 -6.67 17.76
CA GLY A 411 -14.72 -5.93 17.23
C GLY A 411 -13.72 -5.54 18.31
N SER A 412 -12.43 -5.79 18.10
CA SER A 412 -11.36 -5.31 18.99
C SER A 412 -10.86 -3.92 18.59
N VAL A 413 -10.17 -3.22 19.50
CA VAL A 413 -9.51 -1.93 19.20
C VAL A 413 -8.51 -2.07 18.04
N SER A 414 -7.84 -3.21 17.95
CA SER A 414 -6.89 -3.47 16.86
C SER A 414 -7.60 -3.64 15.52
N ASP A 415 -8.77 -4.27 15.50
CA ASP A 415 -9.56 -4.46 14.28
C ASP A 415 -10.03 -3.11 13.71
N TYR A 416 -10.43 -2.16 14.56
CA TYR A 416 -10.77 -0.80 14.13
C TYR A 416 -9.59 -0.09 13.45
N LEU A 417 -8.45 -0.03 14.15
CA LEU A 417 -7.27 0.69 13.66
C LEU A 417 -6.70 0.04 12.39
N LEU A 418 -6.65 -1.29 12.34
CA LEU A 418 -6.20 -2.02 11.15
C LEU A 418 -7.17 -1.88 9.98
N THR A 419 -8.49 -1.87 10.22
CA THR A 419 -9.47 -1.66 9.13
C THR A 419 -9.34 -0.26 8.54
N ARG A 420 -9.24 0.76 9.41
CA ARG A 420 -9.00 2.14 8.96
C ARG A 420 -7.70 2.25 8.17
N HIS A 421 -6.61 1.70 8.70
CA HIS A 421 -5.32 1.71 8.03
C HIS A 421 -5.33 0.94 6.70
N ALA A 422 -6.08 -0.16 6.63
CA ALA A 422 -6.25 -0.89 5.38
C ALA A 422 -6.96 -0.06 4.31
N TYR A 423 -7.97 0.74 4.68
CA TYR A 423 -8.63 1.67 3.76
C TYR A 423 -7.68 2.76 3.28
N GLU A 424 -6.90 3.35 4.18
CA GLU A 424 -5.84 4.32 3.83
C GLU A 424 -4.80 3.68 2.87
N CYS A 425 -4.44 2.41 3.06
CA CYS A 425 -3.55 1.69 2.15
C CYS A 425 -4.14 1.46 0.75
N LEU A 426 -5.46 1.29 0.62
CA LEU A 426 -6.11 1.13 -0.69
C LEU A 426 -6.06 2.43 -1.52
N GLU A 427 -5.92 3.58 -0.86
CA GLU A 427 -5.78 4.87 -1.54
C GLU A 427 -4.37 5.11 -2.07
N VAL A 428 -3.38 4.30 -1.67
CA VAL A 428 -2.02 4.39 -2.19
C VAL A 428 -1.76 3.18 -3.08
N HIS A 429 -1.49 3.40 -4.37
CA HIS A 429 -1.35 2.34 -5.37
C HIS A 429 -0.34 1.25 -4.96
N ALA A 430 0.85 1.66 -4.48
CA ALA A 430 1.90 0.74 -4.04
C ALA A 430 1.52 -0.07 -2.78
N LEU A 431 0.60 0.42 -1.95
CA LEU A 431 0.15 -0.23 -0.72
C LEU A 431 -1.17 -1.00 -0.89
N ALA A 432 -1.78 -0.98 -2.08
CA ALA A 432 -3.00 -1.74 -2.35
C ALA A 432 -2.88 -3.23 -1.97
N PRO A 433 -1.75 -3.94 -2.23
CA PRO A 433 -1.57 -5.32 -1.75
C PRO A 433 -1.61 -5.46 -0.23
N VAL A 434 -1.06 -4.49 0.50
CA VAL A 434 -1.09 -4.46 1.98
C VAL A 434 -2.52 -4.25 2.47
N GLY A 435 -3.24 -3.27 1.92
CA GLY A 435 -4.63 -2.99 2.29
C GLY A 435 -5.56 -4.20 2.07
N VAL A 436 -5.45 -4.85 0.91
CA VAL A 436 -6.21 -6.08 0.61
C VAL A 436 -5.78 -7.22 1.53
N GLY A 437 -4.47 -7.37 1.79
CA GLY A 437 -3.92 -8.39 2.67
C GLY A 437 -4.44 -8.28 4.11
N LEU A 438 -4.48 -7.06 4.66
CA LEU A 438 -5.01 -6.77 5.98
C LEU A 438 -6.48 -7.17 6.10
N LEU A 439 -7.33 -6.73 5.16
CA LEU A 439 -8.77 -7.06 5.15
C LEU A 439 -9.05 -8.54 4.94
N ALA A 440 -8.21 -9.22 4.15
CA ALA A 440 -8.44 -10.62 3.78
C ALA A 440 -7.95 -11.65 4.82
N SER A 441 -6.95 -11.30 5.63
CA SER A 441 -6.22 -12.28 6.45
C SER A 441 -5.98 -11.87 7.90
N VAL A 442 -5.91 -10.57 8.20
CA VAL A 442 -5.51 -10.07 9.52
C VAL A 442 -6.72 -9.62 10.32
N VAL A 443 -7.62 -8.86 9.69
CA VAL A 443 -8.85 -8.36 10.31
C VAL A 443 -9.95 -9.43 10.21
N PRO A 444 -10.69 -9.73 11.30
CA PRO A 444 -11.87 -10.58 11.25
C PRO A 444 -13.04 -9.83 10.61
N SER A 445 -12.96 -9.57 9.30
CA SER A 445 -14.05 -8.98 8.53
C SER A 445 -14.93 -10.05 7.88
N SER A 446 -16.21 -9.77 7.70
CA SER A 446 -17.07 -10.68 6.97
C SER A 446 -16.61 -10.77 5.50
N SER A 447 -16.67 -11.98 4.91
CA SER A 447 -16.33 -12.17 3.50
C SER A 447 -17.27 -11.40 2.55
N ALA A 448 -18.43 -10.96 3.04
CA ALA A 448 -19.34 -10.07 2.34
C ALA A 448 -18.84 -8.62 2.32
N HIS A 449 -18.34 -8.12 3.45
CA HIS A 449 -17.77 -6.78 3.57
C HIS A 449 -16.51 -6.59 2.75
N VAL A 450 -15.55 -7.52 2.86
CA VAL A 450 -14.32 -7.50 2.05
C VAL A 450 -14.68 -7.49 0.56
N ARG A 451 -15.69 -8.26 0.16
CA ARG A 451 -16.19 -8.29 -1.21
C ARG A 451 -16.77 -6.93 -1.65
N ALA A 452 -17.56 -6.28 -0.80
CA ALA A 452 -18.14 -4.97 -1.09
C ALA A 452 -17.05 -3.88 -1.24
N VAL A 453 -16.05 -3.87 -0.35
CA VAL A 453 -14.89 -2.97 -0.42
C VAL A 453 -14.12 -3.17 -1.73
N LEU A 454 -13.80 -4.43 -2.07
CA LEU A 454 -13.08 -4.75 -3.31
C LEU A 454 -13.88 -4.45 -4.57
N GLN A 455 -15.21 -4.59 -4.54
CA GLN A 455 -16.08 -4.20 -5.66
C GLN A 455 -16.07 -2.69 -5.93
N GLN A 456 -15.89 -1.88 -4.88
CA GLN A 456 -15.77 -0.43 -4.99
C GLN A 456 -14.35 0.00 -5.39
N PHE A 457 -13.32 -0.65 -4.85
CA PHE A 457 -11.92 -0.30 -5.09
C PHE A 457 -11.39 -0.76 -6.46
N LEU A 458 -11.47 -2.07 -6.75
CA LEU A 458 -10.76 -2.69 -7.88
C LEU A 458 -11.03 -2.05 -9.25
N PRO A 459 -12.26 -1.60 -9.59
CA PRO A 459 -12.47 -0.93 -10.88
C PRO A 459 -11.55 0.28 -11.11
N HIS A 460 -11.10 0.94 -10.05
CA HIS A 460 -10.26 2.14 -10.10
C HIS A 460 -8.75 1.85 -9.99
N TYR A 461 -8.35 0.58 -9.80
CA TYR A 461 -6.96 0.19 -9.70
C TYR A 461 -6.24 0.36 -11.05
N GLU A 462 -5.13 1.12 -11.06
CA GLU A 462 -4.35 1.36 -12.26
C GLU A 462 -3.41 0.19 -12.57
N CYS A 463 -3.67 -0.59 -13.62
CA CYS A 463 -2.76 -1.65 -14.05
C CYS A 463 -1.68 -1.06 -14.98
N PHE A 464 -0.40 -1.12 -14.59
CA PHE A 464 0.72 -0.68 -15.43
C PHE A 464 1.35 -1.84 -16.18
N THR A 465 1.40 -3.01 -15.54
CA THR A 465 1.98 -4.23 -16.07
C THR A 465 0.93 -5.34 -16.20
N ASN A 466 1.28 -6.39 -16.95
CA ASN A 466 0.45 -7.59 -17.01
C ASN A 466 0.36 -8.31 -15.65
N ASP A 467 1.41 -8.23 -14.84
CA ASP A 467 1.42 -8.80 -13.49
C ASP A 467 0.39 -8.10 -12.58
N ASP A 468 0.24 -6.77 -12.69
CA ASP A 468 -0.76 -6.01 -11.94
C ASP A 468 -2.19 -6.44 -12.31
N MET A 469 -2.42 -6.69 -13.61
CA MET A 469 -3.70 -7.19 -14.10
C MET A 469 -3.96 -8.63 -13.61
N GLU A 470 -2.97 -9.51 -13.68
CA GLU A 470 -3.10 -10.88 -13.17
C GLU A 470 -3.36 -10.90 -11.66
N TRP A 471 -2.70 -10.02 -10.90
CA TRP A 471 -2.94 -9.84 -9.47
C TRP A 471 -4.38 -9.41 -9.20
N ALA A 472 -4.87 -8.37 -9.88
CA ALA A 472 -6.24 -7.88 -9.73
C ALA A 472 -7.29 -8.95 -10.10
N LEU A 473 -7.04 -9.71 -11.17
CA LEU A 473 -7.90 -10.82 -11.59
C LEU A 473 -7.87 -11.99 -10.60
N THR A 474 -6.72 -12.27 -9.99
CA THR A 474 -6.59 -13.29 -8.94
C THR A 474 -7.43 -12.91 -7.72
N LEU A 475 -7.48 -11.63 -7.35
CA LEU A 475 -8.39 -11.14 -6.30
C LEU A 475 -9.86 -11.31 -6.71
N CYS A 476 -10.21 -10.94 -7.95
CA CYS A 476 -11.58 -11.15 -8.45
C CYS A 476 -11.98 -12.63 -8.40
N ALA A 477 -11.07 -13.55 -8.75
CA ALA A 477 -11.33 -14.98 -8.67
C ALA A 477 -11.49 -15.45 -7.21
N LYS A 478 -10.60 -15.02 -6.30
CA LYS A 478 -10.61 -15.40 -4.88
C LYS A 478 -11.90 -14.96 -4.17
N PHE A 479 -12.44 -13.78 -4.51
CA PHE A 479 -13.63 -13.21 -3.88
C PHE A 479 -14.91 -13.32 -4.72
N ALA A 480 -14.88 -14.09 -5.82
CA ALA A 480 -16.00 -14.31 -6.74
C ALA A 480 -16.61 -13.00 -7.30
N LEU A 481 -15.76 -12.11 -7.82
CA LEU A 481 -16.11 -10.80 -8.38
C LEU A 481 -16.10 -10.80 -9.93
N ALA A 482 -16.96 -11.61 -10.54
CA ALA A 482 -17.02 -11.74 -12.01
C ALA A 482 -17.35 -10.42 -12.73
N ASP A 483 -18.28 -9.64 -12.15
CA ASP A 483 -18.69 -8.34 -12.71
C ASP A 483 -17.53 -7.32 -12.65
N THR A 484 -16.78 -7.30 -11.55
CA THR A 484 -15.61 -6.42 -11.41
C THR A 484 -14.47 -6.81 -12.35
N ALA A 485 -14.26 -8.11 -12.59
CA ALA A 485 -13.28 -8.58 -13.56
C ALA A 485 -13.63 -8.13 -14.99
N SER A 486 -14.93 -8.14 -15.34
CA SER A 486 -15.41 -7.69 -16.64
C SER A 486 -15.15 -6.19 -16.86
N ARG A 487 -15.38 -5.36 -15.84
CA ARG A 487 -15.03 -3.91 -15.84
C ARG A 487 -13.54 -3.65 -16.00
N LEU A 488 -12.70 -4.45 -15.33
CA LEU A 488 -11.24 -4.35 -15.44
C LEU A 488 -10.78 -4.65 -16.87
N TYR A 489 -11.28 -5.73 -17.48
CA TYR A 489 -10.97 -6.07 -18.87
C TYR A 489 -11.42 -4.96 -19.84
N LEU A 490 -12.61 -4.38 -19.62
CA LEU A 490 -13.14 -3.32 -20.46
C LEU A 490 -12.22 -2.09 -20.47
N ARG A 491 -11.83 -1.61 -19.27
CA ARG A 491 -10.94 -0.44 -19.09
C ARG A 491 -9.52 -0.70 -19.62
N GLN A 492 -8.95 -1.87 -19.34
CA GLN A 492 -7.61 -2.18 -19.82
C GLN A 492 -7.57 -2.33 -21.35
N GLY A 493 -8.65 -2.85 -21.95
CA GLY A 493 -8.76 -2.89 -23.40
C GLY A 493 -8.75 -1.48 -24.03
N GLU A 494 -9.44 -0.51 -23.43
CA GLU A 494 -9.36 0.91 -23.87
C GLU A 494 -7.95 1.47 -23.77
N LYS A 495 -7.27 1.23 -22.65
CA LYS A 495 -5.90 1.70 -22.43
C LYS A 495 -4.92 1.07 -23.43
N SER A 496 -5.08 -0.22 -23.71
CA SER A 496 -4.27 -0.96 -24.69
C SER A 496 -4.49 -0.43 -26.11
N LEU A 497 -5.74 -0.10 -26.46
CA LEU A 497 -6.06 0.50 -27.75
C LEU A 497 -5.41 1.88 -27.90
N ARG A 498 -5.51 2.74 -26.88
CA ARG A 498 -4.86 4.08 -26.87
C ARG A 498 -3.33 3.97 -27.01
N SER A 499 -2.74 2.90 -26.50
CA SER A 499 -1.31 2.64 -26.59
C SER A 499 -0.87 2.04 -27.94
N GLY A 500 -1.81 1.80 -28.87
CA GLY A 500 -1.55 1.22 -30.19
C GLY A 500 -1.52 -0.32 -30.21
N HIS A 501 -1.82 -1.00 -29.10
CA HIS A 501 -1.83 -2.46 -29.01
C HIS A 501 -3.22 -3.03 -29.35
N VAL A 502 -3.57 -3.04 -30.64
CA VAL A 502 -4.92 -3.37 -31.14
C VAL A 502 -5.34 -4.80 -30.79
N PHE A 503 -4.48 -5.80 -31.00
CA PHE A 503 -4.83 -7.20 -30.73
C PHE A 503 -5.01 -7.49 -29.24
N GLU A 504 -4.20 -6.87 -28.39
CA GLU A 504 -4.33 -7.00 -26.94
C GLU A 504 -5.64 -6.39 -26.45
N ALA A 505 -6.01 -5.20 -26.96
CA ALA A 505 -7.30 -4.58 -26.69
C ALA A 505 -8.48 -5.50 -27.05
N LEU A 506 -8.46 -6.05 -28.27
CA LEU A 506 -9.48 -7.00 -28.74
C LEU A 506 -9.53 -8.26 -27.84
N SER A 507 -8.37 -8.78 -27.45
CA SER A 507 -8.26 -9.96 -26.58
C SER A 507 -8.81 -9.70 -25.19
N MET A 508 -8.58 -8.52 -24.62
CA MET A 508 -9.12 -8.12 -23.32
C MET A 508 -10.64 -7.99 -23.39
N TRP A 509 -11.19 -7.31 -24.40
CA TRP A 509 -12.65 -7.22 -24.58
C TRP A 509 -13.31 -8.56 -24.85
N ALA A 510 -12.63 -9.47 -25.56
CA ALA A 510 -13.12 -10.83 -25.76
C ALA A 510 -13.17 -11.65 -24.46
N ARG A 511 -12.46 -11.24 -23.40
CA ARG A 511 -12.56 -11.87 -22.08
C ARG A 511 -13.69 -11.31 -21.22
N CYS A 512 -14.37 -10.24 -21.65
CA CYS A 512 -15.61 -9.76 -21.03
C CYS A 512 -16.80 -10.71 -21.28
N PHE A 513 -16.69 -11.67 -22.22
CA PHE A 513 -17.75 -12.66 -22.47
C PHE A 513 -17.94 -13.61 -21.29
N GLY A 514 -19.14 -13.57 -20.70
CA GLY A 514 -19.52 -14.35 -19.52
C GLY A 514 -19.80 -13.50 -18.28
N GLY A 515 -19.60 -12.18 -18.38
CA GLY A 515 -19.97 -11.20 -17.36
C GLY A 515 -21.40 -10.65 -17.51
N PRO A 516 -21.74 -9.53 -16.83
CA PRO A 516 -23.05 -8.90 -16.92
C PRO A 516 -23.36 -8.44 -18.35
N ALA A 517 -24.64 -8.43 -18.70
CA ALA A 517 -25.10 -8.27 -20.08
C ALA A 517 -24.69 -6.92 -20.70
N GLU A 518 -24.69 -5.86 -19.89
CA GLU A 518 -24.38 -4.49 -20.34
C GLU A 518 -22.92 -4.32 -20.76
N GLU A 519 -21.99 -4.80 -19.95
CA GLU A 519 -20.55 -4.72 -20.25
C GLU A 519 -20.16 -5.65 -21.40
N SER A 520 -20.79 -6.82 -21.48
CA SER A 520 -20.61 -7.75 -22.62
C SER A 520 -21.09 -7.13 -23.94
N ALA A 521 -22.21 -6.40 -23.91
CA ALA A 521 -22.72 -5.68 -25.08
C ALA A 521 -21.78 -4.52 -25.47
N ALA A 522 -21.33 -3.73 -24.50
CA ALA A 522 -20.36 -2.64 -24.73
C ALA A 522 -19.03 -3.16 -25.31
N ALA A 523 -18.51 -4.27 -24.79
CA ALA A 523 -17.31 -4.92 -25.31
C ALA A 523 -17.50 -5.40 -26.76
N MET A 524 -18.66 -5.99 -27.10
CA MET A 524 -18.96 -6.39 -28.48
C MET A 524 -19.02 -5.21 -29.44
N ALA A 525 -19.73 -4.15 -29.06
CA ALA A 525 -19.84 -2.94 -29.88
C ALA A 525 -18.44 -2.39 -30.22
N ARG A 526 -17.54 -2.38 -29.24
CA ARG A 526 -16.14 -1.94 -29.42
C ARG A 526 -15.31 -2.88 -30.29
N ILE A 527 -15.43 -4.19 -30.10
CA ILE A 527 -14.78 -5.19 -30.97
C ILE A 527 -15.22 -4.99 -32.41
N HIS A 528 -16.52 -4.82 -32.64
CA HIS A 528 -17.08 -4.58 -33.97
C HIS A 528 -16.55 -3.28 -34.58
N ALA A 529 -16.58 -2.18 -33.83
CA ALA A 529 -16.08 -0.89 -34.29
C ALA A 529 -14.61 -0.96 -34.74
N VAL A 530 -13.74 -1.59 -33.94
CA VAL A 530 -12.32 -1.73 -34.29
C VAL A 530 -12.12 -2.67 -35.48
N CYS A 531 -12.81 -3.81 -35.53
CA CYS A 531 -12.68 -4.75 -36.66
C CYS A 531 -13.16 -4.12 -37.98
N TRP A 532 -14.27 -3.38 -37.96
CA TRP A 532 -14.76 -2.66 -39.13
C TRP A 532 -13.89 -1.44 -39.49
N GLY A 533 -13.27 -0.81 -38.50
CA GLY A 533 -12.24 0.22 -38.72
C GLY A 533 -11.03 -0.35 -39.47
N LEU A 534 -10.49 -1.49 -39.04
CA LEU A 534 -9.39 -2.18 -39.74
C LEU A 534 -9.78 -2.56 -41.18
N PHE A 535 -11.02 -2.97 -41.39
CA PHE A 535 -11.57 -3.26 -42.72
C PHE A 535 -11.65 -2.01 -43.60
N GLN A 536 -12.16 -0.90 -43.06
CA GLN A 536 -12.26 0.39 -43.75
C GLN A 536 -10.88 0.94 -44.13
N ASP A 537 -9.93 0.96 -43.19
CA ASP A 537 -8.56 1.43 -43.43
C ASP A 537 -7.87 0.63 -44.54
N SER A 538 -8.06 -0.69 -44.53
CA SER A 538 -7.54 -1.60 -45.54
C SER A 538 -8.15 -1.33 -46.93
N LEU A 539 -9.45 -1.04 -47.01
CA LEU A 539 -10.13 -0.67 -48.26
C LEU A 539 -9.66 0.68 -48.81
N LEU A 540 -9.49 1.69 -47.95
CA LEU A 540 -9.07 3.02 -48.37
C LEU A 540 -7.63 3.02 -48.87
N ARG A 541 -6.73 2.34 -48.14
CA ARG A 541 -5.30 2.20 -48.49
C ARG A 541 -5.03 1.25 -49.64
N GLY A 542 -5.93 0.32 -49.94
CA GLY A 542 -5.76 -0.68 -50.99
C GLY A 542 -4.70 -1.76 -50.66
N ALA A 543 -4.39 -1.94 -49.37
CA ALA A 543 -3.39 -2.87 -48.85
C ALA A 543 -3.73 -3.29 -47.41
N PRO A 544 -3.20 -4.43 -46.91
CA PRO A 544 -3.38 -4.82 -45.51
C PRO A 544 -2.83 -3.78 -44.53
N VAL A 545 -3.38 -3.70 -43.33
CA VAL A 545 -2.87 -2.82 -42.28
C VAL A 545 -1.45 -3.25 -41.90
N ALA A 546 -0.55 -2.27 -41.73
CA ALA A 546 0.86 -2.49 -41.39
C ALA A 546 1.05 -2.84 -39.90
N ASP A 547 0.47 -3.97 -39.48
CA ASP A 547 0.65 -4.58 -38.16
C ASP A 547 1.08 -6.04 -38.35
N GLU A 548 2.32 -6.34 -37.93
CA GLU A 548 2.93 -7.67 -38.09
C GLU A 548 2.18 -8.75 -37.29
N LEU A 549 1.70 -8.43 -36.09
CA LEU A 549 0.99 -9.38 -35.25
C LEU A 549 -0.39 -9.70 -35.83
N LEU A 550 -1.15 -8.67 -36.25
CA LEU A 550 -2.44 -8.88 -36.92
C LEU A 550 -2.27 -9.64 -38.25
N ALA A 551 -1.21 -9.35 -39.02
CA ALA A 551 -0.91 -10.08 -40.25
C ALA A 551 -0.61 -11.57 -39.98
N ASN A 552 0.15 -11.89 -38.93
CA ASN A 552 0.44 -13.26 -38.54
C ASN A 552 -0.82 -14.00 -38.04
N ILE A 553 -1.71 -13.33 -37.30
CA ILE A 553 -2.99 -13.88 -36.85
C ILE A 553 -3.88 -14.23 -38.05
N VAL A 554 -4.00 -13.32 -39.02
CA VAL A 554 -4.80 -13.51 -40.23
C VAL A 554 -4.27 -14.68 -41.07
N ARG A 555 -2.94 -14.85 -41.15
CA ARG A 555 -2.31 -15.96 -41.88
C ARG A 555 -2.38 -17.30 -41.14
N GLY A 556 -2.74 -17.29 -39.85
CA GLY A 556 -2.74 -18.48 -39.01
C GLY A 556 -1.34 -18.89 -38.53
N ASP A 557 -0.34 -18.03 -38.69
CA ASP A 557 1.07 -18.26 -38.32
C ASP A 557 1.33 -17.90 -36.85
N VAL A 558 0.40 -18.23 -35.96
CA VAL A 558 0.51 -17.92 -34.52
C VAL A 558 0.48 -19.19 -33.68
N GLY A 559 1.40 -19.28 -32.71
CA GLY A 559 1.51 -20.40 -31.77
C GLY A 559 0.49 -20.38 -30.63
N PHE A 560 -0.43 -19.41 -30.59
CA PHE A 560 -1.40 -19.23 -29.50
C PHE A 560 -2.85 -19.26 -30.01
N ALA A 561 -3.79 -19.63 -29.13
CA ALA A 561 -5.19 -19.75 -29.48
C ALA A 561 -5.92 -18.39 -29.47
N VAL A 562 -6.36 -17.93 -30.63
CA VAL A 562 -7.22 -16.72 -30.75
C VAL A 562 -8.65 -17.04 -30.29
N PRO A 563 -9.30 -16.19 -29.46
CA PRO A 563 -10.70 -16.35 -29.04
C PRO A 563 -11.66 -16.53 -30.24
N PRO A 564 -12.66 -17.43 -30.16
CA PRO A 564 -13.59 -17.69 -31.27
C PRO A 564 -14.36 -16.46 -31.75
N VAL A 565 -14.78 -15.59 -30.82
CA VAL A 565 -15.49 -14.35 -31.13
C VAL A 565 -14.62 -13.43 -32.00
N LEU A 566 -13.34 -13.28 -31.65
CA LEU A 566 -12.42 -12.48 -32.45
C LEU A 566 -12.16 -13.09 -33.83
N ARG A 567 -12.09 -14.43 -33.94
CA ARG A 567 -11.95 -15.09 -35.26
C ARG A 567 -13.15 -14.76 -36.16
N GLN A 568 -14.35 -14.74 -35.59
CA GLN A 568 -15.56 -14.43 -36.34
C GLN A 568 -15.60 -12.94 -36.75
N CYS A 569 -15.27 -12.02 -35.85
CA CYS A 569 -15.28 -10.58 -36.13
C CYS A 569 -14.13 -10.14 -37.06
N LEU A 570 -12.97 -10.79 -37.01
CA LEU A 570 -11.83 -10.51 -37.88
C LEU A 570 -11.92 -11.22 -39.24
N ALA A 571 -12.81 -12.20 -39.41
CA ALA A 571 -12.93 -12.95 -40.66
C ALA A 571 -13.12 -12.08 -41.92
N PRO A 572 -13.96 -11.01 -41.91
CA PRO A 572 -14.11 -10.14 -43.08
C PRO A 572 -12.80 -9.42 -43.45
N TYR A 573 -12.08 -8.92 -42.43
CA TYR A 573 -10.76 -8.31 -42.62
C TYR A 573 -9.73 -9.33 -43.11
N ALA A 574 -9.74 -10.55 -42.58
CA ALA A 574 -8.83 -11.62 -43.01
C ALA A 574 -9.01 -11.96 -44.49
N VAL A 575 -10.26 -12.12 -44.96
CA VAL A 575 -10.56 -12.38 -46.38
C VAL A 575 -10.11 -11.21 -47.27
N LEU A 576 -10.27 -9.97 -46.80
CA LEU A 576 -9.80 -8.78 -47.51
C LEU A 576 -8.27 -8.71 -47.57
N ALA A 577 -7.57 -9.02 -46.48
CA ALA A 577 -6.11 -9.08 -46.43
C ALA A 577 -5.56 -10.17 -47.35
N GLU A 578 -6.20 -11.34 -47.38
CA GLU A 578 -5.86 -12.40 -48.33
C GLU A 578 -6.09 -12.00 -49.79
N TYR A 579 -7.13 -11.20 -50.07
CA TYR A 579 -7.36 -10.64 -51.40
C TYR A 579 -6.18 -9.76 -51.83
N TRP A 580 -5.71 -8.86 -50.96
CA TRP A 580 -4.54 -8.03 -51.28
C TRP A 580 -3.26 -8.85 -51.48
N LEU A 581 -2.99 -9.83 -50.61
CA LEU A 581 -1.81 -10.69 -50.70
C LEU A 581 -1.86 -11.66 -51.90
N GLY A 582 -3.07 -12.04 -52.32
CA GLY A 582 -3.33 -13.00 -53.39
C GLY A 582 -3.62 -12.37 -54.75
N ARG A 583 -3.38 -11.07 -54.93
CA ARG A 583 -3.75 -10.31 -56.14
C ARG A 583 -3.15 -10.86 -57.45
N ALA A 584 -2.05 -11.60 -57.38
CA ALA A 584 -1.46 -12.30 -58.52
C ALA A 584 -2.34 -13.47 -59.05
N ASP A 585 -3.20 -14.06 -58.21
CA ASP A 585 -4.18 -15.08 -58.59
C ASP A 585 -5.57 -14.42 -58.72
N THR A 586 -5.88 -13.95 -59.93
CA THR A 586 -7.09 -13.17 -60.22
C THR A 586 -8.37 -13.95 -59.95
N ALA A 587 -8.40 -15.27 -60.18
CA ALA A 587 -9.58 -16.10 -59.95
C ALA A 587 -9.93 -16.23 -58.47
N ARG A 588 -8.92 -16.47 -57.62
CA ARG A 588 -9.11 -16.50 -56.15
C ARG A 588 -9.48 -15.14 -55.60
N SER A 589 -8.88 -14.09 -56.15
CA SER A 589 -9.15 -12.71 -55.77
C SER A 589 -10.61 -12.29 -56.05
N ILE A 590 -11.14 -12.64 -57.22
CA ILE A 590 -12.56 -12.42 -57.58
C ILE A 590 -13.49 -13.17 -56.63
N SER A 591 -13.21 -14.45 -56.37
CA SER A 591 -14.01 -15.27 -55.45
C SER A 591 -14.07 -14.67 -54.05
N ARG A 592 -12.95 -14.14 -53.53
CA ARG A 592 -12.88 -13.49 -52.20
C ARG A 592 -13.72 -12.22 -52.14
N VAL A 593 -13.67 -11.37 -53.17
CA VAL A 593 -14.51 -10.16 -53.25
C VAL A 593 -15.99 -10.54 -53.31
N PHE A 594 -16.36 -11.57 -54.08
CA PHE A 594 -17.74 -12.09 -54.09
C PHE A 594 -18.17 -12.64 -52.74
N HIS A 595 -17.29 -13.32 -52.01
CA HIS A 595 -17.61 -13.80 -50.66
C HIS A 595 -17.86 -12.65 -49.68
N LEU A 596 -17.08 -11.57 -49.76
CA LEU A 596 -17.29 -10.36 -48.96
C LEU A 596 -18.62 -9.68 -49.31
N LEU A 597 -18.91 -9.48 -50.60
CA LEU A 597 -20.15 -8.86 -51.07
C LEU A 597 -21.42 -9.69 -50.76
N ARG A 598 -21.29 -11.02 -50.64
CA ARG A 598 -22.40 -11.93 -50.25
C ARG A 598 -22.58 -12.03 -48.73
N MET A 599 -21.72 -11.42 -47.92
CA MET A 599 -21.81 -11.51 -46.47
C MET A 599 -23.04 -10.74 -45.95
N ARG A 600 -23.99 -11.46 -45.36
CA ARG A 600 -25.27 -10.90 -44.89
C ARG A 600 -25.14 -9.76 -43.88
N HIS A 601 -24.11 -9.79 -43.04
CA HIS A 601 -23.92 -8.87 -41.92
C HIS A 601 -22.82 -7.81 -42.20
N MET A 602 -22.40 -7.65 -43.45
CA MET A 602 -21.45 -6.60 -43.82
C MET A 602 -22.18 -5.24 -43.89
N PRO A 603 -21.64 -4.18 -43.27
CA PRO A 603 -22.19 -2.83 -43.40
C PRO A 603 -22.25 -2.41 -44.88
N ARG A 604 -23.42 -1.95 -45.32
CA ARG A 604 -23.68 -1.62 -46.74
C ARG A 604 -22.79 -0.49 -47.26
N ARG A 605 -22.34 0.42 -46.38
CA ARG A 605 -21.42 1.52 -46.71
C ARG A 605 -20.12 1.08 -47.38
N PHE A 606 -19.67 -0.16 -47.17
CA PHE A 606 -18.44 -0.69 -47.78
C PHE A 606 -18.66 -1.34 -49.16
N ALA A 607 -19.90 -1.62 -49.54
CA ALA A 607 -20.21 -2.35 -50.77
C ALA A 607 -19.76 -1.60 -52.05
N PRO A 608 -19.95 -0.27 -52.20
CA PRO A 608 -19.47 0.45 -53.38
C PRO A 608 -17.95 0.36 -53.58
N LEU A 609 -17.17 0.47 -52.50
CA LEU A 609 -15.71 0.36 -52.56
C LEU A 609 -15.26 -1.05 -53.00
N LEU A 610 -15.94 -2.10 -52.53
CA LEU A 610 -15.69 -3.48 -52.96
C LEU A 610 -16.09 -3.72 -54.42
N LEU A 611 -17.23 -3.17 -54.85
CA LEU A 611 -17.69 -3.24 -56.24
C LEU A 611 -16.72 -2.51 -57.19
N ALA A 612 -16.19 -1.36 -56.76
CA ALA A 612 -15.19 -0.61 -57.51
C ALA A 612 -13.88 -1.40 -57.74
N GLN A 613 -13.52 -2.31 -56.83
CA GLN A 613 -12.37 -3.21 -57.03
C GLN A 613 -12.55 -4.15 -58.23
N LEU A 614 -13.80 -4.43 -58.65
CA LEU A 614 -14.08 -5.29 -59.81
C LEU A 614 -13.86 -4.56 -61.15
N LEU A 615 -13.88 -3.22 -61.19
CA LEU A 615 -13.78 -2.42 -62.42
C LEU A 615 -12.55 -2.80 -63.28
N PRO A 616 -11.32 -2.90 -62.72
CA PRO A 616 -10.15 -3.28 -63.52
C PRO A 616 -10.21 -4.71 -64.08
N MET A 617 -11.07 -5.59 -63.54
CA MET A 617 -11.11 -7.02 -63.84
C MET A 617 -12.02 -7.38 -65.04
N PHE A 618 -12.94 -6.47 -65.44
CA PHE A 618 -13.89 -6.70 -66.54
C PHE A 618 -13.25 -6.94 -67.91
N ARG A 619 -12.10 -6.33 -68.19
CA ARG A 619 -11.45 -6.46 -69.49
C ARG A 619 -10.82 -7.83 -69.69
N GLU A 620 -10.15 -8.40 -68.68
CA GLU A 620 -9.23 -9.52 -68.87
C GLU A 620 -9.57 -10.80 -68.07
N HIS A 621 -10.26 -10.70 -66.92
CA HIS A 621 -10.27 -11.81 -65.95
C HIS A 621 -11.65 -12.38 -65.60
N LEU A 622 -12.74 -11.62 -65.77
CA LEU A 622 -14.10 -12.10 -65.44
C LEU A 622 -14.67 -13.07 -66.49
N THR A 623 -15.13 -14.24 -66.04
CA THR A 623 -15.81 -15.26 -66.86
C THR A 623 -17.33 -15.03 -66.91
N LEU A 624 -18.04 -15.69 -67.83
CA LEU A 624 -19.50 -15.59 -67.93
C LEU A 624 -20.24 -15.92 -66.61
N PRO A 625 -19.89 -17.00 -65.87
CA PRO A 625 -20.45 -17.25 -64.54
C PRO A 625 -20.20 -16.11 -63.54
N ASP A 626 -19.02 -15.50 -63.56
CA ASP A 626 -18.69 -14.39 -62.66
C ASP A 626 -19.52 -13.15 -62.98
N LEU A 627 -19.82 -12.91 -64.26
CA LEU A 627 -20.70 -11.81 -64.69
C LEU A 627 -22.14 -12.01 -64.20
N VAL A 628 -22.66 -13.24 -64.22
CA VAL A 628 -24.00 -13.55 -63.65
C VAL A 628 -24.02 -13.25 -62.15
N VAL A 629 -23.00 -13.70 -61.42
CA VAL A 629 -22.85 -13.40 -59.98
C VAL A 629 -22.73 -11.90 -59.74
N THR A 630 -22.01 -11.18 -60.59
CA THR A 630 -21.85 -9.72 -60.45
C THR A 630 -23.17 -8.99 -60.70
N ILE A 631 -23.99 -9.43 -61.67
CA ILE A 631 -25.35 -8.90 -61.88
C ILE A 631 -26.21 -9.15 -60.64
N GLU A 632 -26.20 -10.36 -60.07
CA GLU A 632 -26.93 -10.66 -58.83
C GLU A 632 -26.51 -9.76 -57.66
N LEU A 633 -25.21 -9.47 -57.55
CA LEU A 633 -24.66 -8.61 -56.50
C LEU A 633 -25.07 -7.16 -56.68
N ILE A 634 -25.03 -6.63 -57.92
CA ILE A 634 -25.48 -5.26 -58.22
C ILE A 634 -26.99 -5.13 -58.01
N ASP A 635 -27.78 -6.08 -58.50
CA ASP A 635 -29.23 -6.10 -58.31
C ASP A 635 -29.60 -6.23 -56.82
N GLY A 636 -28.82 -7.01 -56.05
CA GLY A 636 -28.99 -7.14 -54.61
C GLY A 636 -28.63 -5.87 -53.83
N PHE A 637 -27.61 -5.14 -54.29
CA PHE A 637 -27.23 -3.84 -53.76
C PHE A 637 -28.30 -2.78 -54.01
N GLU A 638 -28.78 -2.64 -55.26
CA GLU A 638 -29.83 -1.69 -55.64
C GLU A 638 -31.19 -1.97 -54.98
N LYS A 639 -31.59 -3.25 -54.85
CA LYS A 639 -32.82 -3.61 -54.13
C LYS A 639 -32.72 -3.36 -52.62
N GLY A 640 -31.49 -3.33 -52.09
CA GLY A 640 -31.22 -3.01 -50.70
C GLY A 640 -31.30 -1.52 -50.42
N SER A 641 -30.81 -0.66 -51.32
CA SER A 641 -30.74 0.80 -51.13
C SER A 641 -32.11 1.48 -51.01
N ASP A 642 -33.19 0.86 -51.49
CA ASP A 642 -34.56 1.38 -51.33
C ASP A 642 -35.15 1.19 -49.91
N THR A 643 -34.45 0.48 -49.03
CA THR A 643 -34.84 0.28 -47.62
C THR A 643 -33.75 0.81 -46.70
N VAL A 644 -33.69 2.13 -46.55
CA VAL A 644 -32.92 2.77 -45.47
C VAL A 644 -33.80 2.80 -44.21
N GLU A 645 -33.99 1.64 -43.59
CA GLU A 645 -34.19 1.63 -42.14
C GLU A 645 -32.79 1.60 -41.55
N VAL A 646 -32.35 2.76 -41.05
CA VAL A 646 -31.14 2.90 -40.23
C VAL A 646 -31.26 1.87 -39.12
N SER A 647 -30.37 0.88 -39.11
CA SER A 647 -30.32 -0.06 -37.99
C SER A 647 -29.96 0.76 -36.74
N PRO A 648 -30.62 0.55 -35.59
CA PRO A 648 -30.20 1.18 -34.33
C PRO A 648 -28.74 0.85 -33.93
N ASP A 649 -28.08 -0.08 -34.62
CA ASP A 649 -26.64 -0.36 -34.50
C ASP A 649 -25.74 0.70 -35.16
N ASP A 650 -26.28 1.57 -36.04
CA ASP A 650 -25.51 2.57 -36.80
C ASP A 650 -25.39 3.93 -36.07
N GLU A 651 -26.26 4.22 -35.10
CA GLU A 651 -26.16 5.38 -34.19
C GLU A 651 -25.62 4.94 -32.82
N LEU A 652 -24.30 4.74 -32.73
CA LEU A 652 -23.62 4.69 -31.44
C LEU A 652 -23.51 6.11 -30.88
N ASP A 653 -24.49 6.51 -30.07
CA ASP A 653 -24.45 7.75 -29.31
C ASP A 653 -23.44 7.59 -28.17
N PHE A 654 -22.25 8.20 -28.32
CA PHE A 654 -21.13 8.10 -27.38
C PHE A 654 -21.34 8.96 -26.11
N ALA A 655 -22.57 9.13 -25.64
CA ALA A 655 -22.95 10.29 -24.82
C ALA A 655 -22.38 10.35 -23.39
N ASP A 656 -21.94 9.26 -22.76
CA ASP A 656 -21.69 9.26 -21.30
C ASP A 656 -20.23 9.03 -20.88
N ALA A 657 -19.33 9.93 -21.27
CA ALA A 657 -18.07 10.12 -20.55
C ALA A 657 -17.71 11.60 -20.52
N ASP A 658 -17.84 12.22 -19.34
CA ASP A 658 -17.33 13.55 -19.00
C ASP A 658 -15.79 13.61 -19.11
N SER A 659 -15.24 13.54 -20.31
CA SER A 659 -13.84 13.84 -20.58
C SER A 659 -13.71 14.81 -21.75
N ASP A 660 -13.41 16.08 -21.43
CA ASP A 660 -13.08 17.18 -22.36
C ASP A 660 -11.75 16.95 -23.13
N SER A 661 -11.36 15.70 -23.41
CA SER A 661 -10.11 15.41 -24.10
C SER A 661 -10.28 15.53 -25.62
N GLU A 662 -9.50 16.42 -26.25
CA GLU A 662 -9.44 16.58 -27.71
C GLU A 662 -9.15 15.25 -28.44
N ALA A 663 -8.49 14.30 -27.76
CA ALA A 663 -8.17 12.98 -28.28
C ALA A 663 -9.40 12.04 -28.39
N ASP A 664 -10.41 12.16 -27.52
CA ASP A 664 -11.66 11.40 -27.65
C ASP A 664 -12.51 11.91 -28.83
N ASN A 665 -12.39 13.21 -29.15
CA ASN A 665 -12.97 13.80 -30.36
C ASN A 665 -12.24 13.37 -31.65
N GLU A 666 -10.91 13.16 -31.59
CA GLU A 666 -10.12 12.65 -32.70
C GLU A 666 -10.43 11.16 -32.98
N MET A 667 -10.65 10.36 -31.94
CA MET A 667 -11.04 8.95 -32.05
C MET A 667 -12.48 8.76 -32.55
N ARG A 668 -13.43 9.63 -32.14
CA ARG A 668 -14.78 9.74 -32.75
C ARG A 668 -14.73 10.13 -34.23
N GLY A 669 -13.69 10.85 -34.65
CA GLY A 669 -13.54 11.36 -36.01
C GLY A 669 -13.17 10.31 -37.06
N ILE A 670 -12.60 9.17 -36.67
CA ILE A 670 -12.00 8.21 -37.62
C ILE A 670 -12.94 7.04 -37.98
N PHE A 671 -13.85 6.62 -37.09
CA PHE A 671 -14.47 5.28 -37.21
C PHE A 671 -15.97 5.23 -37.56
N THR A 672 -16.69 6.36 -37.59
CA THR A 672 -18.14 6.41 -37.85
C THR A 672 -18.60 7.53 -38.78
N ARG A 673 -17.70 8.34 -39.35
CA ARG A 673 -18.08 9.67 -39.85
C ARG A 673 -18.71 9.72 -41.25
N TYR A 674 -18.61 8.68 -42.06
CA TYR A 674 -18.96 8.75 -43.47
C TYR A 674 -20.17 7.88 -43.81
N ASP A 675 -21.20 8.50 -44.38
CA ASP A 675 -22.25 7.77 -45.11
C ASP A 675 -21.64 7.06 -46.33
N MET A 676 -22.37 6.11 -46.93
CA MET A 676 -21.96 5.32 -48.09
C MET A 676 -21.39 6.18 -49.23
N ASP A 677 -22.09 7.25 -49.59
CA ASP A 677 -21.69 8.15 -50.66
C ASP A 677 -20.46 8.99 -50.27
N GLU A 678 -20.41 9.44 -49.02
CA GLU A 678 -19.27 10.23 -48.52
C GLU A 678 -17.99 9.40 -48.43
N LEU A 679 -18.09 8.13 -48.01
CA LEU A 679 -16.95 7.23 -47.91
C LEU A 679 -16.40 6.89 -49.31
N TYR A 680 -17.30 6.67 -50.27
CA TYR A 680 -16.92 6.45 -51.67
C TYR A 680 -16.26 7.69 -52.27
N GLN A 681 -16.85 8.87 -52.07
CA GLN A 681 -16.30 10.14 -52.56
C GLN A 681 -14.93 10.43 -51.94
N TYR A 682 -14.79 10.25 -50.61
CA TYR A 682 -13.51 10.40 -49.92
C TYR A 682 -12.42 9.50 -50.53
N ALA A 683 -12.76 8.24 -50.84
CA ALA A 683 -11.83 7.33 -51.49
C ALA A 683 -11.44 7.79 -52.90
N VAL A 684 -12.39 8.32 -53.69
CA VAL A 684 -12.09 8.84 -55.04
C VAL A 684 -11.16 10.06 -54.98
N GLU A 685 -11.38 10.96 -54.02
CA GLU A 685 -10.58 12.16 -53.80
C GLU A 685 -9.18 11.86 -53.24
N ASN A 686 -9.05 10.80 -52.45
CA ASN A 686 -7.81 10.40 -51.79
C ASN A 686 -7.32 9.02 -52.29
N PRO A 687 -6.78 8.93 -53.52
CA PRO A 687 -6.24 7.67 -54.03
C PRO A 687 -4.98 7.27 -53.25
N PRO A 688 -4.82 5.97 -52.91
CA PRO A 688 -3.64 5.47 -52.22
C PRO A 688 -2.44 5.47 -53.15
N SER A 689 -1.26 5.38 -52.56
CA SER A 689 0.01 5.24 -53.27
C SER A 689 0.26 3.84 -53.83
N ALA A 690 -0.67 2.90 -53.67
CA ALA A 690 -0.53 1.54 -54.17
C ALA A 690 -0.75 1.49 -55.70
N ASP A 691 0.29 1.10 -56.45
CA ASP A 691 0.30 1.03 -57.92
C ASP A 691 -0.82 0.14 -58.51
N GLU A 692 -1.30 -0.82 -57.72
CA GLU A 692 -2.32 -1.81 -58.11
C GLU A 692 -3.74 -1.46 -57.65
N ASP A 693 -3.96 -0.28 -57.07
CA ASP A 693 -5.29 0.18 -56.69
C ASP A 693 -6.16 0.49 -57.93
N TRP A 694 -7.45 0.17 -57.87
CA TRP A 694 -8.37 0.34 -59.01
C TRP A 694 -8.42 1.78 -59.53
N ARG A 695 -8.27 2.80 -58.67
CA ARG A 695 -8.21 4.22 -59.06
C ARG A 695 -6.97 4.52 -59.90
N VAL A 696 -5.83 3.95 -59.51
CA VAL A 696 -4.54 4.11 -60.20
C VAL A 696 -4.55 3.35 -61.51
N VAL A 697 -5.06 2.11 -61.50
CA VAL A 697 -5.15 1.24 -62.69
C VAL A 697 -6.08 1.81 -63.75
N LEU A 698 -7.25 2.35 -63.37
CA LEU A 698 -8.17 2.99 -64.31
C LEU A 698 -7.55 4.24 -64.94
N LYS A 699 -6.91 5.11 -64.13
CA LYS A 699 -6.20 6.30 -64.63
C LYS A 699 -5.05 5.92 -65.57
N ALA A 700 -4.26 4.90 -65.25
CA ALA A 700 -3.18 4.42 -66.10
C ALA A 700 -3.68 3.88 -67.45
N ARG A 701 -4.90 3.34 -67.50
CA ARG A 701 -5.56 2.83 -68.70
C ARG A 701 -6.30 3.91 -69.50
N GLY A 702 -6.34 5.16 -69.00
CA GLY A 702 -7.09 6.26 -69.62
C GLY A 702 -8.61 6.18 -69.42
N ASP A 703 -9.07 5.33 -68.49
CA ASP A 703 -10.49 5.18 -68.15
C ASP A 703 -10.90 6.23 -67.11
N THR A 704 -12.16 6.69 -67.14
CA THR A 704 -12.70 7.63 -66.16
C THR A 704 -13.05 6.92 -64.85
N VAL A 705 -12.57 7.45 -63.73
CA VAL A 705 -12.95 6.96 -62.38
C VAL A 705 -14.35 7.50 -62.06
N PRO A 706 -15.34 6.65 -61.76
CA PRO A 706 -16.69 7.12 -61.41
C PRO A 706 -16.67 8.00 -60.16
N ALA A 707 -17.25 9.20 -60.22
CA ALA A 707 -17.20 10.19 -59.15
C ALA A 707 -18.25 9.92 -58.06
N THR A 708 -19.35 9.25 -58.41
CA THR A 708 -20.44 8.91 -57.48
C THR A 708 -20.76 7.42 -57.50
N VAL A 709 -21.46 6.92 -56.47
CA VAL A 709 -21.91 5.52 -56.40
C VAL A 709 -22.88 5.19 -57.54
N ALA A 710 -23.75 6.13 -57.94
CA ALA A 710 -24.66 5.95 -59.07
C ALA A 710 -23.90 5.79 -60.41
N GLU A 711 -22.85 6.60 -60.63
CA GLU A 711 -21.97 6.46 -61.80
C GLU A 711 -21.20 5.14 -61.78
N LEU A 712 -20.73 4.68 -60.61
CA LEU A 712 -20.08 3.39 -60.47
C LEU A 712 -21.00 2.24 -60.91
N VAL A 713 -22.24 2.23 -60.44
CA VAL A 713 -23.21 1.19 -60.79
C VAL A 713 -23.53 1.22 -62.29
N HIS A 714 -23.69 2.41 -62.87
CA HIS A 714 -23.91 2.57 -64.30
C HIS A 714 -22.74 2.01 -65.11
N GLU A 715 -21.50 2.39 -64.77
CA GLU A 715 -20.27 1.93 -65.42
C GLU A 715 -20.13 0.40 -65.31
N LEU A 716 -20.39 -0.19 -64.14
CA LEU A 716 -20.36 -1.65 -63.96
C LEU A 716 -21.34 -2.36 -64.90
N ARG A 717 -22.57 -1.84 -65.04
CA ARG A 717 -23.58 -2.39 -65.95
C ARG A 717 -23.16 -2.27 -67.42
N GLU A 718 -22.58 -1.14 -67.83
CA GLU A 718 -22.05 -0.95 -69.18
C GLU A 718 -20.91 -1.93 -69.48
N GLN A 719 -19.96 -2.10 -68.56
CA GLN A 719 -18.85 -3.05 -68.71
C GLN A 719 -19.34 -4.50 -68.79
N ILE A 720 -20.36 -4.89 -68.01
CA ILE A 720 -21.01 -6.21 -68.09
C ILE A 720 -21.60 -6.42 -69.49
N VAL A 721 -22.42 -5.47 -69.97
CA VAL A 721 -23.07 -5.56 -71.29
C VAL A 721 -22.02 -5.62 -72.41
N ALA A 722 -20.98 -4.79 -72.33
CA ALA A 722 -19.90 -4.77 -73.32
C ALA A 722 -19.09 -6.08 -73.32
N LYS A 723 -18.88 -6.71 -72.17
CA LYS A 723 -18.18 -8.00 -72.06
C LYS A 723 -19.05 -9.15 -72.57
N ILE A 724 -20.33 -9.21 -72.19
CA ILE A 724 -21.29 -10.19 -72.71
C ILE A 724 -21.38 -10.07 -74.23
N GLY A 725 -21.52 -8.84 -74.76
CA GLY A 725 -21.53 -8.58 -76.20
C GLY A 725 -20.28 -9.09 -76.90
N ARG A 726 -19.09 -8.84 -76.34
CA ARG A 726 -17.82 -9.36 -76.89
C ARG A 726 -17.74 -10.90 -76.88
N VAL A 727 -18.21 -11.56 -75.83
CA VAL A 727 -18.19 -13.02 -75.72
C VAL A 727 -19.19 -13.66 -76.70
N TYR A 728 -20.39 -13.11 -76.82
CA TYR A 728 -21.41 -13.61 -77.76
C TYR A 728 -21.03 -13.35 -79.22
N VAL A 729 -20.47 -12.18 -79.55
CA VAL A 729 -20.02 -11.86 -80.92
C VAL A 729 -18.76 -12.64 -81.31
N GLY A 730 -17.91 -13.03 -80.34
CA GLY A 730 -16.72 -13.85 -80.59
C GLY A 730 -16.97 -15.36 -80.72
N GLN A 731 -18.19 -15.84 -80.46
CA GLN A 731 -18.61 -17.24 -80.65
C GLN A 731 -19.39 -17.48 -81.95
N VAL A 732 -19.72 -16.42 -82.69
CA VAL A 732 -20.28 -16.44 -84.06
C VAL A 732 -19.12 -16.25 -85.04
#